data_AF-A0A661JBL0-F1
#
_entry.id   AF-A0A661JBL0-F1
#
_cell.length_a   1.000
_cell.length_b   1.000
_cell.length_c   1.000
_cell.angle_alpha   90.00
_cell.angle_beta   90.00
_cell.angle_gamma   90.00
#
_symmetry.space_group_name_H-M   'P 1'
#
loop_
_entity.id
_entity.type
_entity.pdbx_description
1 polymer ?
#
loop_
_entity_poly.entity_id
_entity_poly.type
_entity_poly.pdbx_seq_one_letter_code
_entity_poly.pdbx_strand_id
1 'polypeptide(L)'
;MSRKKTLLAIILGLAVAVAVPLSLRLLPHQPHTHVIDLTAKKYGYEPGRIVVKKGDTVVLRPTSMDVTHGFLLDGYDLEAVIKQQGLAYLKYTWTDDEGQLHTDWDKVREIEFIADRSGKFTFRCNQTCGNLHPFMTGELIVQHNTPYHLAVSLSVWLTLSLLLWFGTGSVSHPPGSRRINLLEAIPLLKRAVKARSFQFLVILPNLVFFYLFVLSALWGSPVGNRNIAIIFVWILWWALLNTVFLPLGGRIWCLICPLPAPGEWLARKTITAVRYLEKPVRGLHHHFLGLNKDWPTRLGNIWLQNALFLVLISFGIILLTRPVATAILFLVILAATLGLSLVFRGRAFCLYLCPVGGFLSTYSMAACTELRAVDPEVCKEHKEKCCLVGGEDGWGCPWGQYLGKMDRNNYCGLCTECIKSCPKDNVGIFLRPFGSDQKLKGFDEVFNVLIMLMAALIFTITMLGPWSGIKQAANVTESRQLLPFFIYLGAVMSLAIVIFPSIFLLASKAAQRLAGGKVSWREVAYRAAYIFIPVGIFVWIAFSLPQVMINYSYIFSVISDPLGLGWDLFGTANYPFKPFYPETIPAIQGVLVLVGLFFGLTRGFSSFSDLLSGRSERVRAMIVPSLLALVVVNVFLRLYMG
;
A
#
# COMPACT_ATOMS: atom_id res chain seq x y z
N MET A 1 -19.62 -19.18 -28.00
CA MET A 1 -18.43 -19.86 -28.56
C MET A 1 -18.13 -21.13 -27.76
N SER A 2 -17.65 -22.20 -28.41
CA SER A 2 -17.14 -23.37 -27.67
C SER A 2 -15.87 -23.00 -26.89
N ARG A 3 -15.55 -23.76 -25.82
CA ARG A 3 -14.34 -23.53 -25.01
C ARG A 3 -13.07 -23.54 -25.86
N LYS A 4 -12.94 -24.51 -26.78
CA LYS A 4 -11.78 -24.61 -27.69
C LYS A 4 -11.63 -23.36 -28.57
N LYS A 5 -12.71 -22.87 -29.18
CA LYS A 5 -12.69 -21.63 -29.98
C LYS A 5 -12.31 -20.40 -29.15
N THR A 6 -12.71 -20.36 -27.89
CA THR A 6 -12.37 -19.23 -27.01
C THR A 6 -10.91 -19.26 -26.59
N LEU A 7 -10.38 -20.44 -26.25
CA LEU A 7 -8.96 -20.60 -25.95
C LEU A 7 -8.09 -20.21 -27.15
N LEU A 8 -8.46 -20.63 -28.36
CA LEU A 8 -7.78 -20.24 -29.58
C LEU A 8 -7.79 -18.71 -29.79
N ALA A 9 -8.93 -18.06 -29.57
CA ALA A 9 -9.04 -16.59 -29.67
C ALA A 9 -8.17 -15.86 -28.62
N ILE A 10 -8.09 -16.38 -27.40
CA ILE A 10 -7.22 -15.84 -26.33
C ILE A 10 -5.75 -15.96 -26.73
N ILE A 11 -5.33 -17.12 -27.24
CA ILE A 11 -3.94 -17.37 -27.66
C ILE A 11 -3.57 -16.49 -28.86
N LEU A 12 -4.43 -16.42 -29.89
CA LEU A 12 -4.20 -15.56 -31.04
C LEU A 12 -4.17 -14.08 -30.64
N GLY A 13 -5.08 -13.66 -29.76
CA GLY A 13 -5.08 -12.32 -29.20
C GLY A 13 -3.81 -12.01 -28.42
N LEU A 14 -3.22 -12.98 -27.71
CA LEU A 14 -1.95 -12.80 -27.00
C LEU A 14 -0.80 -12.58 -27.98
N ALA A 15 -0.75 -13.38 -29.05
CA ALA A 15 0.25 -13.22 -30.10
C ALA A 15 0.21 -11.81 -30.71
N VAL A 16 -0.99 -11.31 -31.02
CA VAL A 16 -1.19 -9.92 -31.50
C VAL A 16 -0.77 -8.90 -30.43
N ALA A 17 -1.20 -9.11 -29.17
CA ALA A 17 -0.92 -8.19 -28.08
C ALA A 17 0.58 -8.04 -27.79
N VAL A 18 1.39 -9.07 -28.09
CA VAL A 18 2.84 -9.05 -27.95
C VAL A 18 3.52 -8.56 -29.23
N ALA A 19 3.09 -9.01 -30.41
CA ALA A 19 3.73 -8.70 -31.69
C ALA A 19 3.61 -7.21 -32.06
N VAL A 20 2.44 -6.58 -31.83
CA VAL A 20 2.19 -5.18 -32.22
C VAL A 20 3.10 -4.20 -31.47
N PRO A 21 3.26 -4.25 -30.14
CA PRO A 21 4.22 -3.39 -29.45
C PRO A 21 5.68 -3.67 -29.84
N LEU A 22 6.04 -4.94 -30.09
CA LEU A 22 7.40 -5.30 -30.47
C LEU A 22 7.78 -4.80 -31.86
N SER A 23 6.84 -4.73 -32.81
CA SER A 23 7.11 -4.22 -34.15
C SER A 23 7.48 -2.73 -34.17
N LEU A 24 7.09 -1.96 -33.14
CA LEU A 24 7.53 -0.56 -32.97
C LEU A 24 9.05 -0.42 -32.86
N ARG A 25 9.77 -1.49 -32.49
CA ARG A 25 11.25 -1.50 -32.43
C ARG A 25 11.89 -1.47 -33.82
N LEU A 26 11.15 -1.84 -34.86
CA LEU A 26 11.64 -1.89 -36.24
C LEU A 26 11.55 -0.53 -36.94
N LEU A 27 10.96 0.48 -36.28
CA LEU A 27 10.86 1.82 -36.84
C LEU A 27 12.27 2.44 -36.94
N PRO A 28 12.71 2.85 -38.14
CA PRO A 28 14.02 3.45 -38.33
C PRO A 28 14.10 4.79 -37.60
N HIS A 29 15.27 5.06 -37.02
CA HIS A 29 15.56 6.33 -36.39
C HIS A 29 17.01 6.73 -36.65
N GLN A 30 17.22 7.99 -37.02
CA GLN A 30 18.57 8.55 -37.17
C GLN A 30 18.96 9.23 -35.86
N PRO A 31 20.10 8.88 -35.25
CA PRO A 31 20.58 9.53 -34.03
C PRO A 31 20.64 11.05 -34.16
N HIS A 32 20.06 11.75 -33.19
CA HIS A 32 20.20 13.21 -33.05
C HIS A 32 20.84 13.56 -31.72
N THR A 33 21.54 14.70 -31.69
CA THR A 33 22.09 15.27 -30.46
C THR A 33 21.11 16.28 -29.88
N HIS A 34 20.75 16.11 -28.61
CA HIS A 34 19.89 17.02 -27.86
C HIS A 34 20.72 17.75 -26.81
N VAL A 35 20.76 19.07 -26.88
CA VAL A 35 21.37 19.91 -25.85
C VAL A 35 20.26 20.44 -24.94
N ILE A 36 20.33 20.12 -23.65
CA ILE A 36 19.25 20.38 -22.69
C ILE A 36 19.80 21.16 -21.51
N ASP A 37 19.28 22.36 -21.29
CA ASP A 37 19.53 23.12 -20.07
C ASP A 37 18.74 22.49 -18.92
N LEU A 38 19.46 21.88 -17.96
CA LEU A 38 18.87 21.17 -16.84
C LEU A 38 19.01 21.99 -15.57
N THR A 39 17.92 22.57 -15.11
CA THR A 39 17.87 23.37 -13.90
C THR A 39 17.39 22.53 -12.71
N ALA A 40 18.24 22.37 -11.70
CA ALA A 40 17.90 21.76 -10.42
C ALA A 40 17.44 22.85 -9.44
N LYS A 41 16.32 22.59 -8.77
CA LYS A 41 15.78 23.42 -7.69
C LYS A 41 15.23 22.53 -6.59
N LYS A 42 14.92 23.11 -5.42
CA LYS A 42 14.31 22.38 -4.31
C LYS A 42 13.16 21.50 -4.79
N TYR A 43 13.42 20.20 -4.70
CA TYR A 43 12.49 19.09 -4.88
C TYR A 43 12.05 18.82 -6.32
N GLY A 44 12.82 19.27 -7.31
CA GLY A 44 12.70 18.74 -8.66
C GLY A 44 13.62 19.39 -9.70
N TYR A 45 13.48 18.91 -10.92
CA TYR A 45 14.28 19.32 -12.07
C TYR A 45 13.40 20.00 -13.11
N GLU A 46 14.02 20.84 -13.93
CA GLU A 46 13.40 21.52 -15.06
C GLU A 46 14.35 21.44 -16.27
N PRO A 47 13.97 20.74 -17.36
CA PRO A 47 12.73 19.99 -17.52
C PRO A 47 12.65 18.76 -16.58
N GLY A 48 11.48 18.52 -15.98
CA GLY A 48 11.27 17.35 -15.12
C GLY A 48 11.13 16.04 -15.91
N ARG A 49 10.88 16.13 -17.21
CA ARG A 49 10.74 15.00 -18.12
C ARG A 49 11.52 15.28 -19.41
N ILE A 50 12.46 14.41 -19.74
CA ILE A 50 13.25 14.41 -20.96
C ILE A 50 12.76 13.26 -21.83
N VAL A 51 12.42 13.53 -23.10
CA VAL A 51 11.94 12.51 -24.05
C VAL A 51 12.86 12.53 -25.25
N VAL A 52 13.55 11.41 -25.48
CA VAL A 52 14.49 11.22 -26.59
C VAL A 52 14.24 9.87 -27.24
N LYS A 53 14.88 9.57 -28.35
CA LYS A 53 14.80 8.27 -29.00
C LYS A 53 16.06 7.46 -28.74
N LYS A 54 15.93 6.14 -28.83
CA LYS A 54 17.04 5.21 -28.65
C LYS A 54 18.14 5.52 -29.68
N GLY A 55 19.37 5.70 -29.20
CA GLY A 55 20.54 6.06 -29.98
C GLY A 55 20.82 7.55 -30.06
N ASP A 56 19.93 8.41 -29.56
CA ASP A 56 20.20 9.86 -29.47
C ASP A 56 21.29 10.15 -28.45
N THR A 57 22.12 11.16 -28.74
CA THR A 57 23.08 11.72 -27.78
C THR A 57 22.40 12.83 -26.97
N VAL A 58 22.55 12.80 -25.65
CA VAL A 58 22.00 13.79 -24.74
C VAL A 58 23.14 14.53 -24.06
N VAL A 59 23.19 15.85 -24.26
CA VAL A 59 24.13 16.77 -23.63
C VAL A 59 23.37 17.63 -22.64
N LEU A 60 23.58 17.40 -21.35
CA LEU A 60 22.96 18.18 -20.28
C LEU A 60 23.86 19.35 -19.90
N ARG A 61 23.27 20.54 -19.77
CA ARG A 61 23.88 21.74 -19.16
C ARG A 61 23.27 21.95 -17.77
N PRO A 62 23.81 21.28 -16.73
CA PRO A 62 23.23 21.34 -15.40
C PRO A 62 23.55 22.64 -14.68
N THR A 63 22.56 23.22 -13.99
CA THR A 63 22.76 24.32 -13.04
C THR A 63 21.82 24.18 -11.86
N SER A 64 22.24 24.61 -10.67
CA SER A 64 21.35 24.74 -9.52
C SER A 64 20.88 26.18 -9.31
N MET A 65 19.61 26.34 -8.93
CA MET A 65 19.03 27.63 -8.53
C MET A 65 19.17 27.95 -7.04
N ASP A 66 19.48 26.97 -6.20
CA ASP A 66 19.43 27.14 -4.74
C ASP A 66 20.59 26.45 -4.01
N VAL A 67 20.47 25.17 -3.71
CA VAL A 67 21.47 24.38 -2.97
C VAL A 67 22.18 23.40 -3.89
N THR A 68 23.24 22.77 -3.40
CA THR A 68 23.84 21.65 -4.12
C THR A 68 22.85 20.51 -4.29
N HIS A 69 22.73 19.99 -5.51
CA HIS A 69 21.89 18.84 -5.84
C HIS A 69 22.72 17.72 -6.42
N GLY A 70 22.16 16.53 -6.39
CA GLY A 70 22.67 15.36 -7.08
C GLY A 70 21.96 15.13 -8.41
N PHE A 71 22.58 14.35 -9.27
CA PHE A 71 21.98 13.79 -10.47
C PHE A 71 22.51 12.38 -10.65
N LEU A 72 21.72 11.39 -10.29
CA LEU A 72 21.98 9.98 -10.54
C LEU A 72 20.94 9.49 -11.53
N LEU A 73 21.35 9.01 -12.71
CA LEU A 73 20.45 8.48 -13.72
C LEU A 73 20.33 6.96 -13.60
N ASP A 74 19.17 6.48 -13.13
CA ASP A 74 18.93 5.05 -12.92
C ASP A 74 19.24 4.23 -14.18
N GLY A 75 20.03 3.18 -14.03
CA GLY A 75 20.46 2.29 -15.10
C GLY A 75 21.69 2.76 -15.86
N TYR A 76 22.04 4.05 -15.86
CA TYR A 76 23.24 4.58 -16.51
C TYR A 76 24.34 4.78 -15.47
N ASP A 77 25.60 4.61 -15.87
CA ASP A 77 26.75 4.93 -15.01
C ASP A 77 27.00 6.44 -15.05
N LEU A 78 26.02 7.20 -14.58
CA LEU A 78 26.01 8.65 -14.63
C LEU A 78 25.55 9.19 -13.28
N GLU A 79 26.53 9.71 -12.54
CA GLU A 79 26.36 10.32 -11.23
C GLU A 79 27.08 11.67 -11.21
N ALA A 80 26.37 12.75 -10.89
CA ALA A 80 26.93 14.09 -10.86
C ALA A 80 26.43 14.89 -9.64
N VAL A 81 27.25 15.84 -9.20
CA VAL A 81 26.88 16.86 -8.22
C VAL A 81 26.71 18.19 -8.93
N ILE A 82 25.50 18.72 -8.94
CA ILE A 82 25.10 19.98 -9.56
C ILE A 82 25.23 21.11 -8.55
N LYS A 83 26.05 22.12 -8.87
CA LYS A 83 26.19 23.36 -8.10
C LYS A 83 25.61 24.54 -8.86
N GLN A 84 25.60 25.70 -8.21
CA GLN A 84 25.19 26.97 -8.84
C GLN A 84 26.21 27.38 -9.91
N GLN A 85 25.82 28.37 -10.74
CA GLN A 85 26.67 28.95 -11.80
C GLN A 85 27.07 27.97 -12.92
N GLY A 86 26.24 26.96 -13.21
CA GLY A 86 26.49 26.02 -14.31
C GLY A 86 27.69 25.08 -14.08
N LEU A 87 28.03 24.83 -12.81
CA LEU A 87 29.12 23.95 -12.42
C LEU A 87 28.56 22.58 -12.01
N ALA A 88 29.08 21.52 -12.61
CA ALA A 88 28.83 20.15 -12.16
C ALA A 88 30.15 19.40 -11.91
N TYR A 89 30.08 18.42 -11.03
CA TYR A 89 31.14 17.45 -10.79
C TYR A 89 30.62 16.10 -11.23
N LEU A 90 31.19 15.53 -12.29
CA LEU A 90 30.81 14.22 -12.81
C LEU A 90 31.72 13.16 -12.18
N LYS A 91 31.11 12.14 -11.59
CA LYS A 91 31.82 11.01 -11.04
C LYS A 91 32.34 10.13 -12.17
N TYR A 92 33.59 9.72 -12.10
CA TYR A 92 34.15 8.69 -12.97
C TYR A 92 34.85 7.63 -12.13
N THR A 93 34.85 6.42 -12.67
CA THR A 93 35.40 5.24 -12.01
C THR A 93 36.40 4.58 -12.96
N TRP A 94 37.56 4.19 -12.45
CA TRP A 94 38.56 3.45 -13.22
C TRP A 94 39.12 2.29 -12.39
N THR A 95 39.60 1.27 -13.07
CA THR A 95 40.31 0.16 -12.43
C THR A 95 41.79 0.36 -12.68
N ASP A 96 42.62 0.26 -11.65
CA ASP A 96 44.07 0.29 -11.80
C ASP A 96 44.62 -1.05 -12.31
N ASP A 97 45.93 -1.08 -12.56
CA ASP A 97 46.64 -2.27 -13.06
C ASP A 97 46.59 -3.46 -12.06
N GLU A 98 46.27 -3.19 -10.79
CA GLU A 98 46.13 -4.18 -9.72
C GLU A 98 44.70 -4.71 -9.59
N GLY A 99 43.76 -4.20 -10.40
CA GLY A 99 42.35 -4.57 -10.34
C GLY A 99 41.56 -3.84 -9.25
N GLN A 100 42.15 -2.84 -8.58
CA GLN A 100 41.44 -2.02 -7.60
C GLN A 100 40.61 -0.94 -8.30
N LEU A 101 39.36 -0.80 -7.84
CA LEU A 101 38.42 0.19 -8.36
C LEU A 101 38.62 1.53 -7.64
N HIS A 102 38.99 2.56 -8.38
CA HIS A 102 39.14 3.93 -7.90
C HIS A 102 38.01 4.81 -8.40
N THR A 103 37.74 5.89 -7.68
CA THR A 103 36.64 6.80 -8.01
C THR A 103 37.02 8.24 -7.70
N ASP A 104 36.76 9.15 -8.63
CA ASP A 104 37.06 10.59 -8.48
C ASP A 104 36.03 11.44 -9.24
N TRP A 105 36.16 12.76 -9.18
CA TRP A 105 35.18 13.74 -9.64
C TRP A 105 35.78 14.79 -10.58
N ASP A 106 35.29 14.83 -11.81
CA ASP A 106 35.70 15.82 -12.80
C ASP A 106 34.80 17.05 -12.80
N LYS A 107 35.40 18.24 -12.81
CA LYS A 107 34.66 19.50 -12.96
C LYS A 107 34.26 19.68 -14.43
N VAL A 108 32.97 19.56 -14.71
CA VAL A 108 32.40 19.66 -16.06
C VAL A 108 31.37 20.80 -16.17
N ARG A 109 31.18 21.31 -17.39
CA ARG A 109 30.10 22.23 -17.75
C ARG A 109 28.92 21.52 -18.43
N GLU A 110 29.21 20.39 -19.06
CA GLU A 110 28.24 19.60 -19.80
C GLU A 110 28.41 18.12 -19.40
N ILE A 111 27.30 17.39 -19.35
CA ILE A 111 27.29 15.94 -19.12
C ILE A 111 26.71 15.30 -20.37
N GLU A 112 27.49 14.46 -21.04
CA GLU A 112 27.11 13.79 -22.27
C GLU A 112 26.90 12.29 -22.07
N PHE A 113 25.83 11.74 -22.64
CA PHE A 113 25.60 10.30 -22.70
C PHE A 113 24.74 9.91 -23.90
N ILE A 114 24.79 8.64 -24.30
CA ILE A 114 23.96 8.08 -25.37
C ILE A 114 22.76 7.37 -24.75
N ALA A 115 21.55 7.68 -25.21
CA ALA A 115 20.32 7.01 -24.81
C ALA A 115 20.20 5.62 -25.47
N ASP A 116 21.00 4.67 -25.01
CA ASP A 116 21.20 3.36 -25.64
C ASP A 116 20.12 2.32 -25.34
N ARG A 117 19.27 2.56 -24.33
CA ARG A 117 18.25 1.62 -23.86
C ARG A 117 16.86 2.25 -23.89
N SER A 118 15.89 1.53 -24.44
CA SER A 118 14.49 1.98 -24.51
C SER A 118 13.75 1.72 -23.20
N GLY A 119 12.90 2.68 -22.80
CA GLY A 119 12.11 2.57 -21.57
C GLY A 119 11.99 3.89 -20.83
N LYS A 120 11.41 3.83 -19.63
CA LYS A 120 11.45 4.93 -18.66
C LYS A 120 12.58 4.69 -17.67
N PHE A 121 13.41 5.70 -17.49
CA PHE A 121 14.44 5.78 -16.46
C PHE A 121 14.14 6.98 -15.57
N THR A 122 14.56 6.91 -14.31
CA THR A 122 14.38 8.01 -13.36
C THR A 122 15.74 8.59 -13.05
N PHE A 123 15.89 9.91 -13.10
CA PHE A 123 17.05 10.56 -12.52
C PHE A 123 16.68 11.19 -11.18
N ARG A 124 17.59 11.10 -10.21
CA ARG A 124 17.33 11.39 -8.80
C ARG A 124 18.41 12.25 -8.19
N CYS A 125 18.03 12.96 -7.13
CA CYS A 125 18.99 13.66 -6.30
C CYS A 125 19.60 12.66 -5.32
N ASN A 126 20.91 12.43 -5.38
CA ASN A 126 21.67 11.64 -4.41
C ASN A 126 22.42 12.51 -3.37
N GLN A 127 22.26 13.84 -3.45
CA GLN A 127 22.80 14.79 -2.47
C GLN A 127 21.69 15.32 -1.59
N THR A 128 21.86 15.27 -0.26
CA THR A 128 20.81 15.72 0.67
C THR A 128 20.53 17.21 0.48
N CYS A 129 19.38 17.53 -0.12
CA CYS A 129 19.02 18.89 -0.53
C CYS A 129 17.83 19.51 0.23
N GLY A 130 17.32 18.82 1.25
CA GLY A 130 16.21 19.27 2.11
C GLY A 130 15.25 18.15 2.50
N ASN A 131 14.10 18.51 3.07
CA ASN A 131 13.13 17.56 3.66
C ASN A 131 12.51 16.60 2.63
N LEU A 132 12.30 17.09 1.41
CA LEU A 132 11.70 16.33 0.31
C LEU A 132 12.75 15.68 -0.61
N HIS A 133 14.02 15.63 -0.20
CA HIS A 133 15.12 15.06 -0.97
C HIS A 133 14.84 13.66 -1.57
N PRO A 134 14.31 12.68 -0.81
CA PRO A 134 14.03 11.33 -1.34
C PRO A 134 13.02 11.30 -2.50
N PHE A 135 12.25 12.38 -2.67
CA PHE A 135 11.22 12.52 -3.71
C PHE A 135 11.65 13.47 -4.82
N MET A 136 12.89 13.96 -4.83
CA MET A 136 13.41 14.77 -5.91
C MET A 136 13.80 13.88 -7.10
N THR A 137 12.87 13.74 -8.03
CA THR A 137 12.95 12.86 -9.20
C THR A 137 12.60 13.61 -10.47
N GLY A 138 13.21 13.19 -11.58
CA GLY A 138 12.78 13.48 -12.94
C GLY A 138 12.83 12.22 -13.80
N GLU A 139 12.32 12.30 -15.03
CA GLU A 139 12.10 11.15 -15.89
C GLU A 139 12.83 11.30 -17.22
N LEU A 140 13.57 10.26 -17.64
CA LEU A 140 14.08 10.09 -18.99
C LEU A 140 13.23 9.02 -19.69
N ILE A 141 12.54 9.39 -20.76
CA ILE A 141 11.77 8.49 -21.61
C ILE A 141 12.52 8.27 -22.91
N VAL A 142 13.05 7.08 -23.11
CA VAL A 142 13.75 6.68 -24.34
C VAL A 142 12.81 5.88 -25.22
N GLN A 143 12.40 6.49 -26.35
CA GLN A 143 11.49 5.90 -27.32
C GLN A 143 12.20 4.90 -28.25
N HIS A 144 11.53 3.91 -28.83
CA HIS A 144 10.14 3.52 -28.59
C HIS A 144 10.02 2.76 -27.27
N ASN A 145 9.20 3.24 -26.34
CA ASN A 145 9.02 2.66 -25.02
C ASN A 145 8.21 1.35 -25.08
N THR A 146 8.81 0.32 -25.67
CA THR A 146 8.18 -1.00 -25.87
C THR A 146 7.64 -1.58 -24.57
N PRO A 147 8.35 -1.53 -23.41
CA PRO A 147 7.83 -2.07 -22.16
C PRO A 147 6.47 -1.48 -21.76
N TYR A 148 6.30 -0.15 -21.88
CA TYR A 148 5.01 0.50 -21.62
C TYR A 148 3.91 0.05 -22.58
N HIS A 149 4.17 0.10 -23.90
CA HIS A 149 3.18 -0.29 -24.90
C HIS A 149 2.79 -1.77 -24.78
N LEU A 150 3.75 -2.63 -24.42
CA LEU A 150 3.49 -4.03 -24.14
C LEU A 150 2.58 -4.19 -22.92
N ALA A 151 2.85 -3.49 -21.82
CA ALA A 151 2.00 -3.56 -20.63
C ALA A 151 0.57 -3.07 -20.89
N VAL A 152 0.41 -1.97 -21.65
CA VAL A 152 -0.90 -1.45 -22.08
C VAL A 152 -1.64 -2.50 -22.91
N SER A 153 -0.98 -3.03 -23.94
CA SER A 153 -1.54 -4.06 -24.82
C SER A 153 -1.94 -5.33 -24.06
N LEU A 154 -1.08 -5.80 -23.14
CA LEU A 154 -1.37 -6.93 -22.27
C LEU A 154 -2.53 -6.65 -21.31
N SER A 155 -2.70 -5.42 -20.81
CA SER A 155 -3.84 -5.06 -19.95
C SER A 155 -5.19 -5.17 -20.70
N VAL A 156 -5.21 -4.72 -21.96
CA VAL A 156 -6.38 -4.82 -22.84
C VAL A 156 -6.66 -6.28 -23.16
N TRP A 157 -5.63 -7.02 -23.59
CA TRP A 157 -5.74 -8.45 -23.87
C TRP A 157 -6.25 -9.23 -22.66
N LEU A 158 -5.71 -8.97 -21.47
CA LEU A 158 -6.10 -9.63 -20.23
C LEU A 158 -7.58 -9.39 -19.92
N THR A 159 -8.04 -8.15 -20.04
CA THR A 159 -9.43 -7.77 -19.77
C THR A 159 -10.39 -8.45 -20.74
N LEU A 160 -10.10 -8.38 -22.05
CA LEU A 160 -10.93 -9.01 -23.08
C LEU A 160 -10.93 -10.54 -22.94
N SER A 161 -9.76 -11.14 -22.70
CA SER A 161 -9.60 -12.58 -22.52
C SER A 161 -10.38 -13.10 -21.33
N LEU A 162 -10.35 -12.40 -20.19
CA LEU A 162 -11.13 -12.77 -19.01
C LEU A 162 -12.63 -12.64 -19.25
N LEU A 163 -13.10 -11.54 -19.86
CA LEU A 163 -14.52 -11.37 -20.20
C LEU A 163 -15.02 -12.48 -21.14
N LEU A 164 -14.23 -12.84 -22.15
CA LEU A 164 -14.52 -13.97 -23.04
C LEU A 164 -14.53 -15.30 -22.27
N TRP A 165 -13.52 -15.53 -21.42
CA TRP A 165 -13.40 -16.75 -20.61
C TRP A 165 -14.60 -16.93 -19.67
N PHE A 166 -15.03 -15.85 -19.00
CA PHE A 166 -16.20 -15.81 -18.14
C PHE A 166 -17.50 -16.19 -18.86
N GLY A 167 -17.54 -16.11 -20.20
CA GLY A 167 -18.63 -16.57 -21.06
C GLY A 167 -18.62 -18.07 -21.44
N THR A 168 -17.54 -18.82 -21.23
CA THR A 168 -17.37 -20.22 -21.73
C THR A 168 -17.87 -21.40 -20.85
N GLY A 169 -17.44 -21.56 -19.60
CA GLY A 169 -18.16 -22.37 -18.59
C GLY A 169 -17.48 -22.50 -17.25
N SER A 170 -16.35 -21.80 -17.07
CA SER A 170 -15.25 -22.31 -16.27
C SER A 170 -14.71 -21.26 -15.30
N VAL A 171 -15.60 -20.50 -14.67
CA VAL A 171 -15.27 -20.02 -13.33
C VAL A 171 -15.81 -21.08 -12.41
N SER A 172 -15.02 -22.14 -12.25
CA SER A 172 -15.13 -23.02 -11.10
C SER A 172 -15.19 -22.09 -9.89
N HIS A 173 -16.26 -22.20 -9.11
CA HIS A 173 -16.15 -21.80 -7.71
C HIS A 173 -14.87 -22.48 -7.21
N PRO A 174 -13.94 -21.80 -6.53
CA PRO A 174 -12.90 -22.51 -5.81
C PRO A 174 -13.65 -23.56 -4.98
N PRO A 175 -13.53 -24.86 -5.30
CA PRO A 175 -14.39 -25.89 -4.72
C PRO A 175 -14.13 -25.84 -3.23
N GLY A 176 -15.10 -25.36 -2.43
CA GLY A 176 -15.00 -25.13 -0.98
C GLY A 176 -13.55 -25.02 -0.50
N SER A 177 -12.81 -24.01 -1.02
CA SER A 177 -11.35 -24.04 -1.16
C SER A 177 -10.68 -24.74 0.01
N ARG A 178 -9.94 -25.84 -0.20
CA ARG A 178 -9.19 -26.57 0.84
C ARG A 178 -8.55 -25.56 1.79
N ARG A 179 -9.21 -25.33 2.93
CA ARG A 179 -8.69 -24.48 4.00
C ARG A 179 -7.74 -25.35 4.78
N ILE A 180 -6.52 -24.88 4.98
CA ILE A 180 -5.56 -25.60 5.81
C ILE A 180 -5.59 -24.96 7.18
N ASN A 181 -6.03 -25.70 8.20
CA ASN A 181 -6.00 -25.22 9.57
C ASN A 181 -4.55 -25.23 10.08
N LEU A 182 -3.93 -24.06 10.18
CA LEU A 182 -2.55 -23.90 10.62
C LEU A 182 -2.35 -24.30 12.09
N LEU A 183 -3.40 -24.21 12.92
CA LEU A 183 -3.31 -24.62 14.33
C LEU A 183 -3.27 -26.14 14.48
N GLU A 184 -3.86 -26.88 13.55
CA GLU A 184 -3.75 -28.35 13.50
C GLU A 184 -2.43 -28.78 12.84
N ALA A 185 -2.06 -28.12 11.74
CA ALA A 185 -0.83 -28.44 11.00
C ALA A 185 0.45 -28.12 11.78
N ILE A 186 0.44 -27.09 12.65
CA ILE A 186 1.61 -26.63 13.41
C ILE A 186 1.26 -26.58 14.91
N PRO A 187 1.45 -27.69 15.66
CA PRO A 187 1.11 -27.75 17.08
C PRO A 187 1.82 -26.71 17.95
N LEU A 188 3.06 -26.34 17.60
CA LEU A 188 3.80 -25.28 18.28
C LEU A 188 3.12 -23.91 18.16
N LEU A 189 2.55 -23.61 16.98
CA LEU A 189 1.79 -22.38 16.76
C LEU A 189 0.54 -22.37 17.64
N LYS A 190 -0.18 -23.50 17.73
CA LYS A 190 -1.35 -23.63 18.63
C LYS A 190 -0.98 -23.42 20.08
N ARG A 191 0.13 -24.03 20.56
CA ARG A 191 0.65 -23.81 21.92
C ARG A 191 1.02 -22.34 22.15
N ALA A 192 1.73 -21.72 21.20
CA ALA A 192 2.13 -20.32 21.30
C ALA A 192 0.92 -19.39 21.37
N VAL A 193 -0.06 -19.52 20.48
CA VAL A 193 -1.24 -18.64 20.42
C VAL A 193 -2.18 -18.84 21.61
N LYS A 194 -2.25 -20.05 22.18
CA LYS A 194 -3.00 -20.33 23.41
C LYS A 194 -2.30 -19.80 24.67
N ALA A 195 -1.00 -19.53 24.63
CA ALA A 195 -0.29 -18.99 25.78
C ALA A 195 -0.88 -17.63 26.19
N ARG A 196 -1.13 -17.44 27.49
CA ARG A 196 -1.69 -16.19 28.04
C ARG A 196 -0.79 -14.99 27.70
N SER A 197 0.52 -15.18 27.76
CA SER A 197 1.55 -14.17 27.45
C SER A 197 1.71 -13.85 25.96
N PHE A 198 1.10 -14.60 25.04
CA PHE A 198 1.34 -14.48 23.60
C PHE A 198 1.20 -13.05 23.07
N GLN A 199 0.05 -12.41 23.35
CA GLN A 199 -0.21 -11.04 22.88
C GLN A 199 0.84 -10.06 23.40
N PHE A 200 1.15 -10.14 24.69
CA PHE A 200 2.16 -9.28 25.30
C PHE A 200 3.53 -9.49 24.63
N LEU A 201 3.96 -10.73 24.46
CA LEU A 201 5.26 -11.07 23.88
C LEU A 201 5.40 -10.59 22.42
N VAL A 202 4.34 -10.64 21.61
CA VAL A 202 4.41 -10.16 20.22
C VAL A 202 4.27 -8.63 20.09
N ILE A 203 3.62 -7.97 21.05
CA ILE A 203 3.50 -6.50 21.09
C ILE A 203 4.76 -5.86 21.67
N LEU A 204 5.40 -6.48 22.67
CA LEU A 204 6.49 -5.89 23.45
C LEU A 204 7.64 -5.34 22.59
N PRO A 205 8.19 -6.07 21.61
CA PRO A 205 9.26 -5.53 20.75
C PRO A 205 8.80 -4.26 20.01
N ASN A 206 7.60 -4.29 19.43
CA ASN A 206 7.03 -3.15 18.72
C ASN A 206 6.77 -1.95 19.64
N LEU A 207 6.43 -2.20 20.92
CA LEU A 207 6.26 -1.15 21.90
C LEU A 207 7.59 -0.46 22.23
N VAL A 208 8.67 -1.23 22.40
CA VAL A 208 10.02 -0.69 22.62
C VAL A 208 10.44 0.17 21.42
N PHE A 209 10.31 -0.37 20.20
CA PHE A 209 10.62 0.40 18.98
C PHE A 209 9.73 1.64 18.83
N PHE A 210 8.46 1.56 19.18
CA PHE A 210 7.56 2.71 19.10
C PHE A 210 8.02 3.87 19.99
N TYR A 211 8.41 3.59 21.24
CA TYR A 211 8.96 4.64 22.11
C TYR A 211 10.30 5.16 21.58
N LEU A 212 11.18 4.29 21.09
CA LEU A 212 12.42 4.71 20.43
C LEU A 212 12.14 5.64 19.23
N PHE A 213 11.11 5.36 18.42
CA PHE A 213 10.72 6.21 17.30
C PHE A 213 10.22 7.57 17.78
N VAL A 214 9.40 7.64 18.83
CA VAL A 214 8.96 8.92 19.40
C VAL A 214 10.16 9.73 19.93
N LEU A 215 11.09 9.07 20.65
CA LEU A 215 12.30 9.71 21.17
C LEU A 215 13.18 10.24 20.03
N SER A 216 13.48 9.40 19.03
CA SER A 216 14.29 9.78 17.87
C SER A 216 13.63 10.86 17.03
N ALA A 217 12.30 10.85 16.91
CA ALA A 217 11.59 11.87 16.13
C ALA A 217 11.53 13.25 16.82
N LEU A 218 11.63 13.31 18.15
CA LEU A 218 11.65 14.56 18.93
C LEU A 218 13.05 15.11 19.16
N TRP A 219 14.03 14.25 19.45
CA TRP A 219 15.38 14.63 19.85
C TRP A 219 16.49 14.22 18.88
N GLY A 220 16.19 13.36 17.91
CA GLY A 220 17.16 12.90 16.92
C GLY A 220 17.30 13.85 15.72
N SER A 221 17.95 13.36 14.67
CA SER A 221 18.17 14.14 13.45
C SER A 221 16.86 14.71 12.86
N PRO A 222 16.79 16.01 12.54
CA PRO A 222 15.60 16.60 11.91
C PRO A 222 15.45 16.21 10.43
N VAL A 223 16.48 15.58 9.84
CA VAL A 223 16.49 15.19 8.43
C VAL A 223 15.92 13.78 8.29
N GLY A 224 14.83 13.65 7.52
CA GLY A 224 14.08 12.40 7.42
C GLY A 224 14.90 11.17 6.97
N ASN A 225 15.86 11.34 6.05
CA ASN A 225 16.71 10.23 5.60
C ASN A 225 17.78 9.77 6.61
N ARG A 226 17.94 10.51 7.73
CA ARG A 226 18.85 10.18 8.83
C ARG A 226 18.10 9.89 10.14
N ASN A 227 16.77 9.82 10.10
CA ASN A 227 15.95 9.60 11.28
C ASN A 227 15.32 8.20 11.23
N ILE A 228 15.61 7.35 12.23
CA ILE A 228 15.10 5.98 12.25
C ILE A 228 13.57 5.93 12.24
N ALA A 229 12.87 6.87 12.88
CA ALA A 229 11.42 6.87 12.90
C ALA A 229 10.84 7.03 11.49
N ILE A 230 11.42 7.91 10.67
CA ILE A 230 10.96 8.11 9.29
C ILE A 230 11.27 6.89 8.42
N ILE A 231 12.50 6.41 8.46
CA ILE A 231 12.91 5.25 7.64
C ILE A 231 12.13 3.99 8.04
N PHE A 232 12.05 3.67 9.34
CA PHE A 232 11.40 2.44 9.78
C PHE A 232 9.89 2.48 9.64
N VAL A 233 9.24 3.59 9.97
CA VAL A 233 7.78 3.68 9.85
C VAL A 233 7.40 3.80 8.39
N TRP A 234 7.91 4.81 7.69
CA TRP A 234 7.33 5.20 6.40
C TRP A 234 7.96 4.51 5.19
N ILE A 235 9.13 3.88 5.35
CA ILE A 235 9.76 3.08 4.29
C ILE A 235 9.62 1.60 4.61
N LEU A 236 10.25 1.11 5.68
CA LEU A 236 10.33 -0.32 5.96
C LEU A 236 8.96 -0.91 6.37
N TRP A 237 8.34 -0.36 7.42
CA TRP A 237 7.05 -0.85 7.91
C TRP A 237 5.96 -0.67 6.86
N TRP A 238 5.89 0.49 6.20
CA TRP A 238 4.92 0.71 5.12
C TRP A 238 5.07 -0.31 3.99
N ALA A 239 6.29 -0.59 3.55
CA ALA A 239 6.54 -1.61 2.54
C ALA A 239 6.13 -3.00 3.03
N LEU A 240 6.59 -3.42 4.22
CA LEU A 240 6.22 -4.72 4.80
C LEU A 240 4.70 -4.88 5.00
N LEU A 241 4.03 -3.79 5.39
CA LEU A 241 2.59 -3.77 5.55
C LEU A 241 1.88 -4.12 4.24
N ASN A 242 2.26 -3.47 3.15
CA ASN A 242 1.62 -3.64 1.84
C ASN A 242 2.04 -4.91 1.10
N THR A 243 3.31 -5.30 1.19
CA THR A 243 3.87 -6.44 0.42
C THR A 243 3.69 -7.78 1.12
N VAL A 244 3.68 -7.81 2.46
CA VAL A 244 3.66 -9.05 3.25
C VAL A 244 2.43 -9.13 4.13
N PHE A 245 2.29 -8.21 5.09
CA PHE A 245 1.29 -8.35 6.15
C PHE A 245 -0.13 -8.31 5.62
N LEU A 246 -0.42 -7.48 4.64
CA LEU A 246 -1.75 -7.34 4.09
C LEU A 246 -2.13 -8.52 3.17
N PRO A 247 -1.38 -8.84 2.09
CA PRO A 247 -1.77 -9.93 1.19
C PRO A 247 -1.68 -11.31 1.84
N LEU A 248 -0.74 -11.52 2.77
CA LEU A 248 -0.54 -12.83 3.40
C LEU A 248 -1.17 -12.91 4.80
N GLY A 249 -0.92 -11.93 5.67
CA GLY A 249 -1.30 -11.95 7.09
C GLY A 249 -2.64 -11.27 7.45
N GLY A 250 -3.31 -10.66 6.47
CA GLY A 250 -4.56 -9.90 6.68
C GLY A 250 -4.42 -8.77 7.69
N ARG A 251 -4.87 -9.02 8.92
CA ARG A 251 -4.84 -8.04 10.03
C ARG A 251 -3.80 -8.35 11.09
N ILE A 252 -2.74 -9.09 10.75
CA ILE A 252 -1.65 -9.40 11.68
C ILE A 252 -0.99 -8.14 12.26
N TRP A 253 -0.94 -7.03 11.54
CA TRP A 253 -0.49 -5.76 12.11
C TRP A 253 -1.33 -5.32 13.32
N CYS A 254 -2.66 -5.51 13.28
CA CYS A 254 -3.55 -5.16 14.40
C CYS A 254 -3.30 -6.02 15.66
N LEU A 255 -2.73 -7.22 15.50
CA LEU A 255 -2.31 -8.08 16.60
C LEU A 255 -1.05 -7.53 17.28
N ILE A 256 -0.06 -7.09 16.49
CA ILE A 256 1.26 -6.66 17.00
C ILE A 256 1.35 -5.14 17.23
N CYS A 257 0.32 -4.38 16.86
CA CYS A 257 0.28 -2.93 16.98
C CYS A 257 0.45 -2.50 18.45
N PRO A 258 1.41 -1.61 18.77
CA PRO A 258 1.70 -1.21 20.14
C PRO A 258 0.72 -0.16 20.69
N LEU A 259 0.05 0.60 19.81
CA LEU A 259 -0.83 1.70 20.18
C LEU A 259 -1.97 1.36 21.17
N PRO A 260 -2.73 0.26 20.99
CA PRO A 260 -3.79 -0.08 21.94
C PRO A 260 -3.27 -0.57 23.30
N ALA A 261 -2.01 -1.01 23.39
CA ALA A 261 -1.54 -1.75 24.55
C ALA A 261 -1.56 -0.96 25.87
N PRO A 262 -1.08 0.31 25.93
CA PRO A 262 -1.15 1.09 27.17
C PRO A 262 -2.58 1.30 27.69
N GLY A 263 -3.52 1.62 26.79
CA GLY A 263 -4.93 1.78 27.14
C GLY A 263 -5.58 0.47 27.59
N GLU A 264 -5.27 -0.63 26.91
CA GLU A 264 -5.79 -1.96 27.24
C GLU A 264 -5.25 -2.51 28.57
N TRP A 265 -3.97 -2.34 28.85
CA TRP A 265 -3.37 -2.76 30.13
C TRP A 265 -3.89 -1.93 31.30
N LEU A 266 -4.06 -0.62 31.10
CA LEU A 266 -4.68 0.26 32.10
C LEU A 266 -6.13 -0.15 32.36
N ALA A 267 -6.92 -0.37 31.29
CA ALA A 267 -8.29 -0.82 31.39
C ALA A 267 -8.39 -2.19 32.08
N ARG A 268 -7.51 -3.15 31.77
CA ARG A 268 -7.52 -4.50 32.37
C ARG A 268 -6.92 -4.57 33.77
N LYS A 269 -6.10 -3.58 34.17
CA LYS A 269 -5.24 -3.61 35.39
C LYS A 269 -4.32 -4.82 35.45
N THR A 270 -3.98 -5.39 34.31
CA THR A 270 -3.06 -6.51 34.17
C THR A 270 -2.55 -6.58 32.74
N ILE A 271 -1.35 -7.14 32.59
CA ILE A 271 -0.67 -7.28 31.30
C ILE A 271 -1.02 -8.62 30.66
N THR A 272 -0.94 -9.72 31.43
CA THR A 272 -1.10 -11.09 30.93
C THR A 272 -2.14 -11.92 31.68
N ALA A 273 -2.51 -11.53 32.90
CA ALA A 273 -3.49 -12.29 33.67
C ALA A 273 -4.92 -12.06 33.14
N VAL A 274 -5.81 -12.99 33.42
CA VAL A 274 -7.24 -12.87 33.12
C VAL A 274 -7.97 -12.78 34.46
N ARG A 275 -8.80 -11.74 34.63
CA ARG A 275 -9.62 -11.54 35.84
C ARG A 275 -11.04 -11.97 35.51
N TYR A 276 -11.32 -13.26 35.69
CA TYR A 276 -12.64 -13.83 35.43
C TYR A 276 -13.62 -13.50 36.56
N LEU A 277 -14.87 -13.22 36.18
CA LEU A 277 -16.00 -12.99 37.07
C LEU A 277 -17.10 -13.98 36.72
N GLU A 278 -17.55 -14.78 37.69
CA GLU A 278 -18.65 -15.72 37.48
C GLU A 278 -19.95 -15.01 37.08
N LYS A 279 -20.27 -13.88 37.73
CA LYS A 279 -21.42 -13.05 37.39
C LYS A 279 -20.99 -11.96 36.39
N PRO A 280 -21.58 -11.91 35.18
CA PRO A 280 -21.17 -10.96 34.17
C PRO A 280 -21.59 -9.54 34.57
N VAL A 281 -20.68 -8.58 34.39
CA VAL A 281 -20.94 -7.15 34.58
C VAL A 281 -21.12 -6.53 33.21
N ARG A 282 -22.30 -5.95 32.95
CA ARG A 282 -22.68 -5.40 31.62
C ARG A 282 -22.48 -6.39 30.46
N GLY A 283 -22.75 -7.68 30.72
CA GLY A 283 -22.69 -8.75 29.72
C GLY A 283 -21.30 -9.30 29.42
N LEU A 284 -20.27 -8.93 30.20
CA LEU A 284 -18.92 -9.49 30.10
C LEU A 284 -18.51 -10.16 31.41
N HIS A 285 -17.78 -11.27 31.33
CA HIS A 285 -17.21 -11.95 32.50
C HIS A 285 -15.91 -11.32 33.01
N HIS A 286 -15.70 -10.03 32.70
CA HIS A 286 -14.54 -9.26 33.11
C HIS A 286 -14.92 -7.82 33.42
N HIS A 287 -14.19 -7.22 34.35
CA HIS A 287 -14.32 -5.81 34.69
C HIS A 287 -13.14 -5.02 34.11
N PHE A 288 -13.44 -3.99 33.33
CA PHE A 288 -12.47 -3.01 32.84
C PHE A 288 -12.56 -1.71 33.64
N LEU A 289 -11.45 -1.05 33.91
CA LEU A 289 -11.42 0.29 34.49
C LEU A 289 -12.03 1.31 33.53
N GLY A 290 -12.82 2.25 34.04
CA GLY A 290 -13.41 3.33 33.25
C GLY A 290 -14.95 3.27 33.17
N LEU A 291 -15.51 4.09 32.28
CA LEU A 291 -16.96 4.25 32.14
C LEU A 291 -17.64 3.09 31.40
N ASN A 292 -16.89 2.29 30.63
CA ASN A 292 -17.37 1.13 29.87
C ASN A 292 -18.64 1.41 29.06
N LYS A 293 -18.70 2.57 28.39
CA LYS A 293 -19.83 2.94 27.53
C LYS A 293 -19.74 2.22 26.19
N ASP A 294 -20.90 2.06 25.56
CA ASP A 294 -20.99 1.53 24.20
C ASP A 294 -20.73 2.65 23.21
N TRP A 295 -20.05 2.33 22.11
CA TRP A 295 -19.86 3.28 21.03
C TRP A 295 -21.22 3.62 20.39
N PRO A 296 -21.50 4.90 20.09
CA PRO A 296 -22.77 5.30 19.49
C PRO A 296 -23.05 4.56 18.17
N THR A 297 -24.23 3.94 18.05
CA THR A 297 -24.59 3.11 16.89
C THR A 297 -24.56 3.88 15.56
N ARG A 298 -24.90 5.18 15.57
CA ARG A 298 -24.83 6.06 14.40
C ARG A 298 -23.41 6.24 13.84
N LEU A 299 -22.40 6.08 14.69
CA LEU A 299 -20.97 6.19 14.34
C LEU A 299 -20.30 4.80 14.25
N GLY A 300 -21.09 3.71 14.24
CA GLY A 300 -20.59 2.34 14.26
C GLY A 300 -20.05 1.81 12.91
N ASN A 301 -19.93 2.67 11.91
CA ASN A 301 -19.44 2.34 10.56
C ASN A 301 -18.04 2.93 10.34
N ILE A 302 -17.43 2.70 9.16
CA ILE A 302 -16.05 3.13 8.91
C ILE A 302 -15.91 4.55 8.33
N TRP A 303 -17.00 5.35 8.28
CA TRP A 303 -16.94 6.71 7.74
C TRP A 303 -15.96 7.60 8.48
N LEU A 304 -15.88 7.46 9.80
CA LEU A 304 -14.96 8.27 10.60
C LEU A 304 -13.50 7.88 10.36
N GLN A 305 -13.21 6.59 10.16
CA GLN A 305 -11.88 6.13 9.72
C GLN A 305 -11.53 6.69 8.35
N ASN A 306 -12.49 6.70 7.40
CA ASN A 306 -12.29 7.27 6.06
C ASN A 306 -11.97 8.77 6.14
N ALA A 307 -12.72 9.53 6.94
CA ALA A 307 -12.49 10.96 7.12
C ALA A 307 -11.11 11.24 7.74
N LEU A 308 -10.75 10.52 8.81
CA LEU A 308 -9.44 10.67 9.45
C LEU A 308 -8.29 10.22 8.53
N PHE A 309 -8.50 9.19 7.72
CA PHE A 309 -7.53 8.77 6.71
C PHE A 309 -7.33 9.83 5.63
N LEU A 310 -8.40 10.46 5.15
CA LEU A 310 -8.32 11.58 4.20
C LEU A 310 -7.55 12.78 4.77
N VAL A 311 -7.77 13.11 6.05
CA VAL A 311 -6.98 14.14 6.73
C VAL A 311 -5.51 13.71 6.80
N LEU A 312 -5.23 12.48 7.20
CA LEU A 312 -3.87 11.94 7.30
C LEU A 312 -3.13 12.04 5.95
N ILE A 313 -3.74 11.59 4.84
CA ILE A 313 -3.09 11.64 3.51
C ILE A 313 -2.93 13.07 2.99
N SER A 314 -3.83 13.97 3.35
CA SER A 314 -3.76 15.38 2.94
C SER A 314 -2.51 16.08 3.48
N PHE A 315 -2.06 15.66 4.68
CA PHE A 315 -0.81 16.09 5.29
C PHE A 315 0.32 15.05 5.12
N GLY A 316 0.14 14.07 4.23
CA GLY A 316 1.05 12.93 4.07
C GLY A 316 2.49 13.37 3.84
N ILE A 317 2.74 14.32 2.93
CA ILE A 317 4.09 14.85 2.67
C ILE A 317 4.75 15.40 3.95
N ILE A 318 4.00 16.12 4.79
CA ILE A 318 4.52 16.70 6.03
C ILE A 318 4.85 15.60 7.03
N LEU A 319 3.97 14.61 7.18
CA LEU A 319 4.15 13.49 8.11
C LEU A 319 5.33 12.60 7.70
N LEU A 320 5.46 12.29 6.41
CA LEU A 320 6.47 11.39 5.86
C LEU A 320 7.88 11.98 5.86
N THR A 321 8.01 13.32 5.87
CA THR A 321 9.31 13.99 5.71
C THR A 321 9.84 14.62 6.98
N ARG A 322 8.96 14.91 7.96
CA ARG A 322 9.33 15.61 9.20
C ARG A 322 9.17 14.70 10.41
N PRO A 323 10.27 14.33 11.09
CA PRO A 323 10.21 13.46 12.27
C PRO A 323 9.26 14.00 13.35
N VAL A 324 9.36 15.29 13.71
CA VAL A 324 8.50 15.92 14.73
C VAL A 324 7.01 15.79 14.41
N ALA A 325 6.61 15.92 13.14
CA ALA A 325 5.22 15.74 12.74
C ALA A 325 4.73 14.30 12.95
N THR A 326 5.58 13.31 12.68
CA THR A 326 5.33 11.90 12.99
C THR A 326 5.21 11.66 14.50
N ALA A 327 6.10 12.25 15.32
CA ALA A 327 6.01 12.13 16.77
C ALA A 327 4.70 12.72 17.33
N ILE A 328 4.31 13.92 16.89
CA ILE A 328 3.05 14.54 17.30
C ILE A 328 1.86 13.66 16.91
N LEU A 329 1.84 13.12 15.69
CA LEU A 329 0.80 12.18 15.27
C LEU A 329 0.73 10.96 16.20
N PHE A 330 1.87 10.36 16.53
CA PHE A 330 1.94 9.20 17.43
C PHE A 330 1.46 9.53 18.84
N LEU A 331 1.85 10.67 19.39
CA LEU A 331 1.41 11.13 20.71
C LEU A 331 -0.09 11.42 20.75
N VAL A 332 -0.63 12.07 19.72
CA VAL A 332 -2.08 12.34 19.58
C VAL A 332 -2.86 11.04 19.49
N ILE A 333 -2.39 10.09 18.68
CA ILE A 333 -3.01 8.77 18.58
C ILE A 333 -2.94 8.08 19.95
N LEU A 334 -1.78 8.03 20.60
CA LEU A 334 -1.61 7.41 21.92
C LEU A 334 -2.55 8.00 22.98
N ALA A 335 -2.68 9.33 23.02
CA ALA A 335 -3.62 10.02 23.90
C ALA A 335 -5.07 9.65 23.57
N ALA A 336 -5.42 9.57 22.28
CA ALA A 336 -6.77 9.20 21.86
C ALA A 336 -7.11 7.74 22.21
N THR A 337 -6.21 6.77 21.98
CA THR A 337 -6.45 5.36 22.39
C THR A 337 -6.61 5.25 23.90
N LEU A 338 -5.75 5.91 24.69
CA LEU A 338 -5.84 5.90 26.15
C LEU A 338 -7.14 6.53 26.66
N GLY A 339 -7.50 7.71 26.16
CA GLY A 339 -8.74 8.38 26.56
C GLY A 339 -9.98 7.55 26.20
N LEU A 340 -10.01 6.96 25.00
CA LEU A 340 -11.14 6.16 24.55
C LEU A 340 -11.24 4.82 25.27
N SER A 341 -10.13 4.19 25.66
CA SER A 341 -10.17 2.95 26.44
C SER A 341 -10.73 3.15 27.85
N LEU A 342 -10.65 4.36 28.40
CA LEU A 342 -11.25 4.72 29.69
C LEU A 342 -12.73 5.08 29.59
N VAL A 343 -13.21 5.49 28.42
CA VAL A 343 -14.61 5.90 28.22
C VAL A 343 -15.44 4.77 27.63
N PHE A 344 -14.95 4.09 26.60
CA PHE A 344 -15.67 3.10 25.82
C PHE A 344 -15.12 1.69 26.05
N ARG A 345 -15.99 0.68 25.95
CA ARG A 345 -15.58 -0.73 26.07
C ARG A 345 -14.85 -1.23 24.80
N GLY A 346 -13.96 -2.21 24.98
CA GLY A 346 -13.24 -2.86 23.89
C GLY A 346 -12.20 -1.94 23.23
N ARG A 347 -11.79 -2.26 22.00
CA ARG A 347 -10.82 -1.45 21.23
C ARG A 347 -11.53 -0.39 20.36
N ALA A 348 -12.24 0.54 20.97
CA ALA A 348 -13.05 1.55 20.28
C ALA A 348 -12.25 2.37 19.24
N PHE A 349 -11.05 2.85 19.62
CA PHE A 349 -10.16 3.55 18.68
C PHE A 349 -9.85 2.67 17.44
N CYS A 350 -9.46 1.42 17.64
CA CYS A 350 -9.09 0.52 16.55
C CYS A 350 -10.29 0.16 15.65
N LEU A 351 -11.48 0.05 16.23
CA LEU A 351 -12.72 -0.27 15.52
C LEU A 351 -13.25 0.89 14.68
N TYR A 352 -13.23 2.13 15.21
CA TYR A 352 -14.00 3.24 14.64
C TYR A 352 -13.18 4.46 14.23
N LEU A 353 -11.95 4.63 14.71
CA LEU A 353 -11.15 5.85 14.46
C LEU A 353 -9.82 5.60 13.76
N CYS A 354 -9.19 4.45 13.98
CA CYS A 354 -7.86 4.16 13.47
C CYS A 354 -7.83 4.23 11.93
N PRO A 355 -7.14 5.22 11.32
CA PRO A 355 -7.14 5.39 9.87
C PRO A 355 -6.53 4.19 9.15
N VAL A 356 -5.40 3.70 9.69
CA VAL A 356 -4.73 2.49 9.20
C VAL A 356 -5.59 1.24 9.45
N GLY A 357 -6.36 1.21 10.53
CA GLY A 357 -7.30 0.13 10.82
C GLY A 357 -8.41 0.04 9.78
N GLY A 358 -8.93 1.18 9.32
CA GLY A 358 -9.87 1.29 8.21
C GLY A 358 -9.24 0.81 6.90
N PHE A 359 -8.03 1.28 6.58
CA PHE A 359 -7.22 0.81 5.44
C PHE A 359 -7.06 -0.72 5.44
N LEU A 360 -6.65 -1.30 6.57
CA LEU A 360 -6.49 -2.76 6.72
C LEU A 360 -7.82 -3.51 6.78
N SER A 361 -8.96 -2.83 6.99
CA SER A 361 -10.28 -3.46 7.08
C SER A 361 -10.66 -4.11 5.77
N THR A 362 -10.90 -3.30 4.74
CA THR A 362 -11.42 -3.78 3.45
C THR A 362 -10.38 -4.63 2.74
N TYR A 363 -9.10 -4.26 2.81
CA TYR A 363 -8.05 -4.99 2.11
C TYR A 363 -7.74 -6.37 2.71
N SER A 364 -7.95 -6.57 4.02
CA SER A 364 -7.80 -7.90 4.64
C SER A 364 -8.78 -8.95 4.11
N MET A 365 -9.84 -8.52 3.41
CA MET A 365 -10.77 -9.41 2.71
C MET A 365 -10.07 -10.22 1.59
N ALA A 366 -9.00 -9.66 1.01
CA ALA A 366 -8.21 -10.34 -0.01
C ALA A 366 -7.10 -11.24 0.57
N ALA A 367 -6.80 -11.15 1.86
CA ALA A 367 -5.66 -11.86 2.45
C ALA A 367 -5.78 -13.39 2.39
N CYS A 368 -4.62 -14.05 2.32
CA CYS A 368 -4.48 -15.50 2.30
C CYS A 368 -4.67 -16.17 3.68
N THR A 369 -4.83 -15.40 4.76
CA THR A 369 -5.07 -15.94 6.11
C THR A 369 -6.40 -15.45 6.67
N GLU A 370 -7.06 -16.30 7.46
CA GLU A 370 -8.28 -15.95 8.20
C GLU A 370 -8.32 -16.64 9.56
N LEU A 371 -9.01 -16.03 10.52
CA LEU A 371 -9.41 -16.69 11.75
C LEU A 371 -10.91 -16.98 11.64
N ARG A 372 -11.35 -18.22 11.86
CA ARG A 372 -12.77 -18.63 11.75
C ARG A 372 -13.12 -19.74 12.75
N ALA A 373 -14.41 -19.99 12.92
CA ALA A 373 -14.87 -21.22 13.58
C ALA A 373 -14.47 -22.43 12.73
N VAL A 374 -14.07 -23.53 13.37
CA VAL A 374 -13.85 -24.81 12.69
C VAL A 374 -15.20 -25.37 12.24
N ASP A 375 -16.17 -25.42 13.15
CA ASP A 375 -17.56 -25.75 12.89
C ASP A 375 -18.51 -24.63 13.37
N PRO A 376 -19.20 -23.91 12.46
CA PRO A 376 -20.19 -22.89 12.82
C PRO A 376 -21.36 -23.41 13.67
N GLU A 377 -21.77 -24.68 13.55
CA GLU A 377 -22.91 -25.22 14.29
C GLU A 377 -22.59 -25.39 15.78
N VAL A 378 -21.39 -25.90 16.11
CA VAL A 378 -20.88 -25.92 17.49
C VAL A 378 -20.90 -24.51 18.10
N CYS A 379 -20.56 -23.50 17.30
CA CYS A 379 -20.65 -22.12 17.75
C CYS A 379 -22.10 -21.68 18.01
N LYS A 380 -23.09 -22.11 17.23
CA LYS A 380 -24.51 -21.75 17.43
C LYS A 380 -25.10 -22.39 18.67
N GLU A 381 -24.80 -23.67 18.92
CA GLU A 381 -25.33 -24.44 20.05
C GLU A 381 -24.75 -24.01 21.40
N HIS A 382 -23.47 -23.64 21.45
CA HIS A 382 -22.80 -23.19 22.68
C HIS A 382 -23.44 -21.90 23.24
N LYS A 383 -24.11 -21.94 24.39
CA LYS A 383 -24.93 -20.81 24.89
C LYS A 383 -24.10 -19.71 25.56
N GLU A 384 -23.00 -20.06 26.20
CA GLU A 384 -22.18 -19.17 27.01
C GLU A 384 -21.36 -18.18 26.16
N LYS A 385 -21.03 -18.57 24.91
CA LYS A 385 -20.32 -17.73 23.93
C LYS A 385 -19.04 -17.09 24.49
N CYS A 386 -18.25 -17.81 25.30
CA CYS A 386 -17.05 -17.31 25.97
C CYS A 386 -16.07 -16.54 25.05
N CYS A 387 -15.97 -16.89 23.76
CA CYS A 387 -15.16 -16.16 22.79
C CYS A 387 -15.57 -14.67 22.61
N LEU A 388 -16.83 -14.34 22.87
CA LEU A 388 -17.37 -12.98 22.79
C LEU A 388 -17.37 -12.29 24.15
N VAL A 389 -17.81 -13.00 25.20
CA VAL A 389 -18.07 -12.40 26.53
C VAL A 389 -16.90 -12.56 27.53
N GLY A 390 -15.94 -13.43 27.22
CA GLY A 390 -14.82 -13.79 28.08
C GLY A 390 -14.99 -15.14 28.77
N GLY A 391 -13.88 -15.74 29.19
CA GLY A 391 -13.83 -17.00 29.94
C GLY A 391 -12.67 -17.01 30.95
N GLU A 392 -12.45 -18.14 31.61
CA GLU A 392 -11.38 -18.26 32.62
C GLU A 392 -9.98 -18.15 32.01
N ASP A 393 -9.81 -18.66 30.78
CA ASP A 393 -8.52 -18.75 30.11
C ASP A 393 -8.19 -17.57 29.19
N GLY A 394 -9.16 -16.69 28.90
CA GLY A 394 -8.97 -15.59 27.95
C GLY A 394 -10.04 -14.51 28.05
N TRP A 395 -9.73 -13.35 27.48
CA TRP A 395 -10.63 -12.20 27.47
C TRP A 395 -11.70 -12.31 26.36
N GLY A 396 -12.84 -11.66 26.58
CA GLY A 396 -13.85 -11.50 25.53
C GLY A 396 -13.30 -10.75 24.31
N CYS A 397 -13.90 -10.99 23.13
CA CYS A 397 -13.41 -10.41 21.87
C CYS A 397 -13.36 -8.87 21.94
N PRO A 398 -12.16 -8.23 21.90
CA PRO A 398 -12.05 -6.78 21.99
C PRO A 398 -12.59 -6.05 20.74
N TRP A 399 -12.84 -6.79 19.67
CA TRP A 399 -13.42 -6.33 18.40
C TRP A 399 -14.93 -6.64 18.27
N GLY A 400 -15.54 -7.23 19.30
CA GLY A 400 -16.97 -7.55 19.32
C GLY A 400 -17.42 -8.55 18.23
N GLN A 401 -16.51 -9.39 17.73
CA GLN A 401 -16.81 -10.34 16.66
C GLN A 401 -17.36 -11.66 17.21
N TYR A 402 -18.48 -12.11 16.64
CA TYR A 402 -19.05 -13.42 16.93
C TYR A 402 -18.66 -14.44 15.88
N LEU A 403 -17.87 -15.45 16.27
CA LEU A 403 -17.31 -16.46 15.37
C LEU A 403 -18.35 -17.24 14.57
N GLY A 404 -19.51 -17.58 15.15
CA GLY A 404 -20.54 -18.37 14.47
C GLY A 404 -21.21 -17.65 13.29
N LYS A 405 -21.05 -16.33 13.17
CA LYS A 405 -21.56 -15.52 12.04
C LYS A 405 -20.44 -14.86 11.23
N MET A 406 -19.19 -15.03 11.63
CA MET A 406 -18.07 -14.29 11.04
C MET A 406 -17.73 -14.85 9.66
N ASP A 407 -18.06 -14.07 8.62
CA ASP A 407 -17.87 -14.44 7.22
C ASP A 407 -16.76 -13.63 6.53
N ARG A 408 -16.21 -12.60 7.18
CA ARG A 408 -15.24 -11.66 6.60
C ARG A 408 -14.14 -11.24 7.59
N ASN A 409 -12.94 -10.97 7.07
CA ASN A 409 -11.81 -10.49 7.88
C ASN A 409 -11.92 -9.04 8.32
N ASN A 410 -12.74 -8.23 7.65
CA ASN A 410 -12.71 -6.77 7.73
C ASN A 410 -12.96 -6.18 9.12
N TYR A 411 -13.65 -6.87 10.02
CA TYR A 411 -13.86 -6.41 11.40
C TYR A 411 -13.10 -7.23 12.47
N CYS A 412 -12.40 -8.29 12.09
CA CYS A 412 -11.59 -9.09 13.01
C CYS A 412 -10.17 -8.51 13.09
N GLY A 413 -9.72 -8.03 14.25
CA GLY A 413 -8.34 -7.56 14.41
C GLY A 413 -7.29 -8.64 14.69
N LEU A 414 -7.62 -9.92 14.47
CA LEU A 414 -6.73 -11.07 14.65
C LEU A 414 -6.05 -11.14 16.03
N CYS A 415 -6.70 -10.64 17.09
CA CYS A 415 -6.12 -10.58 18.44
C CYS A 415 -5.97 -11.96 19.12
N THR A 416 -6.52 -13.03 18.56
CA THR A 416 -6.44 -14.42 19.08
C THR A 416 -7.05 -14.73 20.45
N GLU A 417 -7.65 -13.77 21.17
CA GLU A 417 -8.31 -14.03 22.47
C GLU A 417 -9.45 -15.06 22.39
N CYS A 418 -10.15 -15.12 21.25
CA CYS A 418 -11.19 -16.12 21.02
C CYS A 418 -10.65 -17.56 20.98
N ILE A 419 -9.36 -17.78 20.64
CA ILE A 419 -8.72 -19.10 20.65
C ILE A 419 -8.47 -19.54 22.10
N LYS A 420 -8.09 -18.60 22.97
CA LYS A 420 -7.85 -18.84 24.40
C LYS A 420 -9.15 -19.06 25.17
N SER A 421 -10.17 -18.26 24.84
CA SER A 421 -11.45 -18.25 25.56
C SER A 421 -12.41 -19.36 25.12
N CYS A 422 -12.10 -20.14 24.07
CA CYS A 422 -13.01 -21.17 23.56
C CYS A 422 -12.85 -22.50 24.32
N PRO A 423 -13.82 -22.92 25.14
CA PRO A 423 -13.73 -24.21 25.85
C PRO A 423 -13.91 -25.41 24.92
N LYS A 424 -14.47 -25.19 23.72
CA LYS A 424 -14.74 -26.25 22.72
C LYS A 424 -13.61 -26.45 21.70
N ASP A 425 -12.51 -25.70 21.83
CA ASP A 425 -11.37 -25.71 20.87
C ASP A 425 -11.80 -25.53 19.40
N ASN A 426 -12.88 -24.79 19.16
CA ASN A 426 -13.56 -24.70 17.86
C ASN A 426 -13.13 -23.46 17.04
N VAL A 427 -11.90 -22.99 17.23
CA VAL A 427 -11.39 -21.78 16.57
C VAL A 427 -10.08 -22.10 15.86
N GLY A 428 -10.03 -21.85 14.55
CA GLY A 428 -8.88 -22.12 13.70
C GLY A 428 -8.30 -20.86 13.06
N ILE A 429 -7.02 -20.93 12.69
CA ILE A 429 -6.39 -19.99 11.76
C ILE A 429 -6.17 -20.75 10.46
N PHE A 430 -6.77 -20.29 9.38
CA PHE A 430 -6.79 -20.99 8.10
C PHE A 430 -5.97 -20.27 7.05
N LEU A 431 -5.21 -21.04 6.26
CA LEU A 431 -4.70 -20.60 4.96
C LEU A 431 -5.81 -20.79 3.91
N ARG A 432 -6.04 -19.75 3.11
CA ARG A 432 -7.08 -19.69 2.07
C ARG A 432 -6.56 -19.01 0.80
N PRO A 433 -7.21 -19.21 -0.36
CA PRO A 433 -6.84 -18.49 -1.57
C PRO A 433 -7.01 -16.98 -1.42
N PHE A 434 -6.11 -16.22 -2.07
CA PHE A 434 -6.17 -14.77 -2.15
C PHE A 434 -7.53 -14.30 -2.71
N GLY A 435 -8.20 -13.36 -2.04
CA GLY A 435 -9.46 -12.79 -2.54
C GLY A 435 -10.72 -13.56 -2.19
N SER A 436 -10.76 -14.30 -1.06
CA SER A 436 -11.88 -15.17 -0.71
C SER A 436 -13.11 -14.45 -0.11
N ASP A 437 -12.93 -13.37 0.65
CA ASP A 437 -14.07 -12.62 1.23
C ASP A 437 -14.56 -11.56 0.23
N GLN A 438 -15.59 -11.82 -0.56
CA GLN A 438 -15.89 -10.96 -1.73
C GLN A 438 -17.06 -9.99 -1.54
N LYS A 439 -17.63 -9.90 -0.33
CA LYS A 439 -18.93 -9.24 -0.10
C LYS A 439 -18.77 -7.98 0.74
N LEU A 440 -18.80 -6.82 0.11
CA LEU A 440 -18.94 -5.55 0.82
C LEU A 440 -20.42 -5.34 1.22
N LYS A 441 -20.67 -4.73 2.38
CA LYS A 441 -22.03 -4.61 2.97
C LYS A 441 -22.53 -3.16 3.07
N GLY A 442 -21.71 -2.15 2.78
CA GLY A 442 -22.09 -0.74 2.92
C GLY A 442 -21.29 0.21 2.03
N PHE A 443 -21.82 1.42 1.83
CA PHE A 443 -21.14 2.46 1.07
C PHE A 443 -19.90 3.00 1.78
N ASP A 444 -19.84 2.94 3.10
CA ASP A 444 -18.65 3.25 3.88
C ASP A 444 -17.47 2.33 3.49
N GLU A 445 -17.73 1.03 3.34
CA GLU A 445 -16.77 0.03 2.84
C GLU A 445 -16.39 0.28 1.37
N VAL A 446 -17.37 0.62 0.51
CA VAL A 446 -17.09 0.97 -0.91
C VAL A 446 -16.21 2.21 -1.01
N PHE A 447 -16.59 3.31 -0.34
CA PHE A 447 -15.83 4.56 -0.38
C PHE A 447 -14.42 4.36 0.18
N ASN A 448 -14.25 3.54 1.21
CA ASN A 448 -12.92 3.20 1.71
C ASN A 448 -12.03 2.61 0.61
N VAL A 449 -12.52 1.61 -0.14
CA VAL A 449 -11.77 1.01 -1.25
C VAL A 449 -11.41 2.04 -2.32
N LEU A 450 -12.36 2.90 -2.70
CA LEU A 450 -12.15 3.94 -3.72
C LEU A 450 -11.16 5.01 -3.24
N ILE A 451 -11.29 5.49 -2.00
CA ILE A 451 -10.38 6.45 -1.37
C ILE A 451 -8.96 5.88 -1.33
N MET A 452 -8.78 4.61 -0.97
CA MET A 452 -7.45 3.99 -0.90
C MET A 452 -6.78 3.89 -2.27
N LEU A 453 -7.56 3.58 -3.32
CA LEU A 453 -7.04 3.55 -4.68
C LEU A 453 -6.65 4.96 -5.16
N MET A 454 -7.47 5.97 -4.86
CA MET A 454 -7.16 7.37 -5.21
C MET A 454 -5.99 7.92 -4.40
N ALA A 455 -5.85 7.54 -3.13
CA ALA A 455 -4.69 7.90 -2.31
C ALA A 455 -3.39 7.37 -2.92
N ALA A 456 -3.37 6.13 -3.42
CA ALA A 456 -2.22 5.59 -4.14
C ALA A 456 -1.90 6.39 -5.40
N LEU A 457 -2.93 6.78 -6.17
CA LEU A 457 -2.76 7.62 -7.36
C LEU A 457 -2.16 8.99 -7.00
N ILE A 458 -2.70 9.64 -5.97
CA ILE A 458 -2.24 10.95 -5.49
C ILE A 458 -0.78 10.88 -5.03
N PHE A 459 -0.40 9.87 -4.24
CA PHE A 459 0.99 9.73 -3.81
C PHE A 459 1.93 9.35 -4.95
N THR A 460 1.51 8.53 -5.91
CA THR A 460 2.31 8.29 -7.11
C THR A 460 2.58 9.60 -7.87
N ILE A 461 1.56 10.44 -8.07
CA ILE A 461 1.72 11.74 -8.74
C ILE A 461 2.62 12.68 -7.93
N THR A 462 2.38 12.77 -6.62
CA THR A 462 3.06 13.75 -5.75
C THR A 462 4.49 13.34 -5.44
N MET A 463 4.75 12.06 -5.14
CA MET A 463 6.03 11.59 -4.61
C MET A 463 6.93 10.95 -5.67
N LEU A 464 6.36 10.25 -6.65
CA LEU A 464 7.14 9.59 -7.71
C LEU A 464 7.19 10.40 -9.00
N GLY A 465 6.20 11.26 -9.23
CA GLY A 465 6.10 12.07 -10.45
C GLY A 465 7.14 13.19 -10.55
N PRO A 466 7.44 13.69 -11.76
CA PRO A 466 8.46 14.73 -11.99
C PRO A 466 7.99 16.16 -11.65
N TRP A 467 6.75 16.33 -11.21
CA TRP A 467 6.11 17.66 -11.06
C TRP A 467 6.47 18.34 -9.74
N SER A 468 7.54 19.14 -9.76
CA SER A 468 8.01 19.92 -8.61
C SER A 468 6.95 20.87 -8.05
N GLY A 469 6.10 21.47 -8.90
CA GLY A 469 5.02 22.36 -8.45
C GLY A 469 4.00 21.67 -7.52
N ILE A 470 3.64 20.41 -7.80
CA ILE A 470 2.72 19.64 -6.95
C ILE A 470 3.39 19.32 -5.60
N LYS A 471 4.67 18.94 -5.61
CA LYS A 471 5.47 18.70 -4.38
C LYS A 471 5.54 19.95 -3.51
N GLN A 472 5.77 21.12 -4.10
CA GLN A 472 5.82 22.39 -3.39
C GLN A 472 4.45 22.81 -2.84
N ALA A 473 3.38 22.60 -3.59
CA ALA A 473 2.01 22.83 -3.13
C ALA A 473 1.67 21.95 -1.91
N ALA A 474 2.06 20.67 -1.93
CA ALA A 474 1.85 19.74 -0.82
C ALA A 474 2.77 20.03 0.39
N ASN A 475 3.89 20.73 0.20
CA ASN A 475 4.85 21.07 1.25
C ASN A 475 4.67 22.50 1.81
N VAL A 476 3.43 22.86 2.18
CA VAL A 476 3.01 24.21 2.60
C VAL A 476 3.85 24.81 3.74
N THR A 477 4.34 23.98 4.64
CA THR A 477 5.13 24.41 5.80
C THR A 477 6.52 24.93 5.42
N GLU A 478 7.07 24.52 4.27
CA GLU A 478 8.31 25.08 3.74
C GLU A 478 8.07 26.10 2.62
N SER A 479 7.14 25.83 1.70
CA SER A 479 6.83 26.76 0.62
C SER A 479 6.15 28.04 1.10
N ARG A 480 5.45 27.99 2.24
CA ARG A 480 4.60 29.06 2.80
C ARG A 480 3.49 29.53 1.85
N GLN A 481 3.17 28.73 0.83
CA GLN A 481 2.18 29.05 -0.19
C GLN A 481 0.82 28.43 0.12
N LEU A 482 -0.06 29.20 0.76
CA LEU A 482 -1.37 28.72 1.20
C LEU A 482 -2.32 28.41 0.03
N LEU A 483 -2.38 29.26 -0.99
CA LEU A 483 -3.32 29.08 -2.10
C LEU A 483 -3.05 27.78 -2.90
N PRO A 484 -1.81 27.51 -3.38
CA PRO A 484 -1.48 26.23 -4.00
C PRO A 484 -1.77 25.02 -3.10
N PHE A 485 -1.53 25.14 -1.79
CA PHE A 485 -1.85 24.08 -0.84
C PHE A 485 -3.35 23.81 -0.75
N PHE A 486 -4.20 24.84 -0.69
CA PHE A 486 -5.66 24.65 -0.68
C PHE A 486 -6.19 24.11 -2.00
N ILE A 487 -5.59 24.48 -3.14
CA ILE A 487 -5.91 23.88 -4.44
C ILE A 487 -5.55 22.40 -4.44
N TYR A 488 -4.35 22.05 -3.96
CA TYR A 488 -3.92 20.65 -3.80
C TYR A 488 -4.88 19.87 -2.89
N LEU A 489 -5.24 20.41 -1.73
CA LEU A 489 -6.18 19.80 -0.79
C LEU A 489 -7.56 19.61 -1.43
N GLY A 490 -8.07 20.64 -2.10
CA GLY A 490 -9.34 20.60 -2.83
C GLY A 490 -9.33 19.53 -3.92
N ALA A 491 -8.24 19.39 -4.67
CA ALA A 491 -8.07 18.37 -5.68
C ALA A 491 -8.04 16.95 -5.09
N VAL A 492 -7.29 16.74 -4.00
CA VAL A 492 -7.22 15.46 -3.27
C VAL A 492 -8.61 15.04 -2.78
N MET A 493 -9.31 15.94 -2.10
CA MET A 493 -10.63 15.67 -1.53
C MET A 493 -11.69 15.45 -2.62
N SER A 494 -11.68 16.30 -3.65
CA SER A 494 -12.61 16.19 -4.78
C SER A 494 -12.41 14.90 -5.55
N LEU A 495 -11.16 14.51 -5.81
CA LEU A 495 -10.85 13.27 -6.51
C LEU A 495 -11.32 12.04 -5.72
N ALA A 496 -11.02 12.01 -4.42
CA ALA A 496 -11.27 10.85 -3.56
C ALA A 496 -12.74 10.68 -3.14
N ILE A 497 -13.49 11.77 -2.94
CA ILE A 497 -14.87 11.73 -2.42
C ILE A 497 -15.91 11.96 -3.52
N VAL A 498 -15.60 12.77 -4.53
CA VAL A 498 -16.60 13.23 -5.51
C VAL A 498 -16.36 12.61 -6.88
N ILE A 499 -15.24 12.92 -7.53
CA ILE A 499 -15.00 12.61 -8.95
C ILE A 499 -14.98 11.10 -9.18
N PHE A 500 -14.05 10.38 -8.53
CA PHE A 500 -13.89 8.96 -8.78
C PHE A 500 -15.07 8.12 -8.25
N PRO A 501 -15.61 8.36 -7.04
CA PRO A 501 -16.84 7.72 -6.61
C PRO A 501 -18.02 7.97 -7.55
N SER A 502 -18.22 9.20 -8.05
CA SER A 502 -19.30 9.48 -9.01
C SER A 502 -19.16 8.67 -10.30
N ILE A 503 -17.95 8.64 -10.87
CA ILE A 503 -17.65 7.82 -12.06
C ILE A 503 -17.94 6.34 -11.77
N PHE A 504 -17.51 5.83 -10.62
CA PHE A 504 -17.73 4.44 -10.22
C PHE A 504 -19.22 4.10 -10.02
N LEU A 505 -20.00 4.97 -9.38
CA LEU A 505 -21.42 4.76 -9.16
C LEU A 505 -22.21 4.84 -10.47
N LEU A 506 -21.85 5.77 -11.37
CA LEU A 506 -22.41 5.83 -12.72
C LEU A 506 -22.09 4.58 -13.53
N ALA A 507 -20.84 4.09 -13.45
CA ALA A 507 -20.40 2.84 -14.06
C ALA A 507 -21.19 1.65 -13.51
N SER A 508 -21.44 1.60 -12.21
CA SER A 508 -22.24 0.55 -11.56
C SER A 508 -23.71 0.59 -11.98
N LYS A 509 -24.29 1.78 -12.16
CA LYS A 509 -25.64 1.96 -12.68
C LYS A 509 -25.75 1.54 -14.16
N ALA A 510 -24.74 1.87 -14.97
CA ALA A 510 -24.67 1.40 -16.36
C ALA A 510 -24.54 -0.14 -16.43
N ALA A 511 -23.69 -0.72 -15.58
CA ALA A 511 -23.53 -2.17 -15.44
C ALA A 511 -24.85 -2.86 -15.09
N GLN A 512 -25.60 -2.30 -14.14
CA GLN A 512 -26.92 -2.80 -13.74
C GLN A 512 -27.93 -2.79 -14.90
N ARG A 513 -27.94 -1.73 -15.72
CA ARG A 513 -28.79 -1.65 -16.91
C ARG A 513 -28.42 -2.71 -17.96
N LEU A 514 -27.12 -2.88 -18.23
CA LEU A 514 -26.65 -3.91 -19.17
C LEU A 514 -26.95 -5.34 -18.70
N ALA A 515 -27.00 -5.57 -17.38
CA ALA A 515 -27.36 -6.84 -16.79
C ALA A 515 -28.87 -7.14 -16.79
N GLY A 516 -29.70 -6.24 -17.34
CA GLY A 516 -31.15 -6.42 -17.45
C GLY A 516 -31.96 -5.87 -16.27
N GLY A 517 -31.34 -5.11 -15.36
CA GLY A 517 -32.07 -4.30 -14.36
C GLY A 517 -32.77 -5.07 -13.22
N LYS A 518 -32.67 -6.40 -13.16
CA LYS A 518 -33.35 -7.24 -12.17
C LYS A 518 -32.90 -7.02 -10.72
N VAL A 519 -31.72 -6.43 -10.52
CA VAL A 519 -31.10 -6.22 -9.21
C VAL A 519 -30.87 -4.73 -8.99
N SER A 520 -30.91 -4.31 -7.72
CA SER A 520 -30.56 -2.93 -7.33
C SER A 520 -29.14 -2.57 -7.77
N TRP A 521 -28.98 -1.36 -8.29
CA TRP A 521 -27.66 -0.82 -8.68
C TRP A 521 -26.71 -0.72 -7.48
N ARG A 522 -27.24 -0.61 -6.24
CA ARG A 522 -26.44 -0.56 -5.01
C ARG A 522 -25.72 -1.88 -4.77
N GLU A 523 -26.41 -3.01 -4.95
CA GLU A 523 -25.80 -4.33 -4.83
C GLU A 523 -24.74 -4.55 -5.91
N VAL A 524 -25.01 -4.11 -7.15
CA VAL A 524 -24.00 -4.13 -8.22
C VAL A 524 -22.77 -3.31 -7.84
N ALA A 525 -22.95 -2.12 -7.25
CA ALA A 525 -21.84 -1.30 -6.77
C ALA A 525 -21.03 -2.00 -5.66
N TYR A 526 -21.68 -2.66 -4.69
CA TYR A 526 -20.99 -3.40 -3.63
C TYR A 526 -20.13 -4.55 -4.17
N ARG A 527 -20.61 -5.26 -5.19
CA ARG A 527 -19.85 -6.34 -5.85
C ARG A 527 -18.74 -5.81 -6.76
N ALA A 528 -19.04 -4.80 -7.57
CA ALA A 528 -18.09 -4.18 -8.48
C ALA A 528 -16.91 -3.52 -7.74
N ALA A 529 -17.15 -2.93 -6.56
CA ALA A 529 -16.11 -2.29 -5.77
C ALA A 529 -15.00 -3.26 -5.34
N TYR A 530 -15.33 -4.56 -5.21
CA TYR A 530 -14.36 -5.59 -4.85
C TYR A 530 -13.23 -5.73 -5.88
N ILE A 531 -13.46 -5.41 -7.16
CA ILE A 531 -12.41 -5.42 -8.21
C ILE A 531 -11.21 -4.56 -7.79
N PHE A 532 -11.50 -3.44 -7.13
CA PHE A 532 -10.48 -2.46 -6.75
C PHE A 532 -9.70 -2.82 -5.48
N ILE A 533 -10.11 -3.85 -4.73
CA ILE A 533 -9.33 -4.31 -3.57
C ILE A 533 -8.02 -4.96 -4.05
N PRO A 534 -8.02 -6.04 -4.88
CA PRO A 534 -6.78 -6.58 -5.43
C PRO A 534 -5.97 -5.54 -6.22
N VAL A 535 -6.63 -4.76 -7.09
CA VAL A 535 -5.94 -3.71 -7.87
C VAL A 535 -5.22 -2.73 -6.94
N GLY A 536 -5.91 -2.24 -5.92
CA GLY A 536 -5.34 -1.33 -4.93
C GLY A 536 -4.15 -1.91 -4.19
N ILE A 537 -4.23 -3.17 -3.72
CA ILE A 537 -3.13 -3.87 -3.05
C ILE A 537 -1.88 -3.88 -3.93
N PHE A 538 -1.99 -4.35 -5.17
CA PHE A 538 -0.85 -4.45 -6.07
C PHE A 538 -0.32 -3.08 -6.51
N VAL A 539 -1.19 -2.07 -6.62
CA VAL A 539 -0.77 -0.69 -6.87
C VAL A 539 0.03 -0.12 -5.69
N TRP A 540 -0.36 -0.39 -4.45
CA TRP A 540 0.39 0.03 -3.26
C TRP A 540 1.74 -0.69 -3.13
N ILE A 541 1.79 -1.97 -3.50
CA ILE A 541 3.05 -2.72 -3.62
C ILE A 541 3.95 -2.07 -4.68
N ALA A 542 3.39 -1.77 -5.86
CA ALA A 542 4.13 -1.10 -6.94
C ALA A 542 4.64 0.29 -6.52
N PHE A 543 3.82 1.08 -5.81
CA PHE A 543 4.21 2.39 -5.27
C PHE A 543 5.35 2.28 -4.25
N SER A 544 5.36 1.22 -3.43
CA SER A 544 6.36 1.03 -2.36
C SER A 544 7.70 0.52 -2.89
N LEU A 545 7.73 -0.04 -4.10
CA LEU A 545 8.92 -0.67 -4.68
C LEU A 545 10.13 0.28 -4.79
N PRO A 546 10.03 1.50 -5.34
CA PRO A 546 11.15 2.44 -5.37
C PRO A 546 11.59 2.86 -3.97
N GLN A 547 10.65 2.95 -3.02
CA GLN A 547 10.98 3.37 -1.65
C GLN A 547 11.94 2.37 -0.98
N VAL A 548 11.79 1.07 -1.27
CA VAL A 548 12.69 0.03 -0.74
C VAL A 548 13.93 -0.13 -1.60
N MET A 549 13.78 -0.35 -2.91
CA MET A 549 14.91 -0.68 -3.78
C MET A 549 15.95 0.45 -3.90
N ILE A 550 15.52 1.71 -3.74
CA ILE A 550 16.43 2.86 -3.77
C ILE A 550 16.99 3.16 -2.38
N ASN A 551 16.16 3.12 -1.33
CA ASN A 551 16.51 3.67 -0.02
C ASN A 551 16.88 2.62 1.03
N TYR A 552 17.04 1.34 0.66
CA TYR A 552 17.37 0.28 1.62
C TYR A 552 18.69 0.55 2.37
N SER A 553 19.64 1.23 1.74
CA SER A 553 20.92 1.62 2.34
C SER A 553 20.72 2.46 3.61
N TYR A 554 19.74 3.37 3.61
CA TYR A 554 19.41 4.18 4.78
C TYR A 554 18.96 3.33 5.97
N ILE A 555 18.34 2.16 5.74
CA ILE A 555 17.94 1.25 6.82
C ILE A 555 19.16 0.81 7.61
N PHE A 556 20.27 0.46 6.94
CA PHE A 556 21.51 0.09 7.62
C PHE A 556 22.12 1.27 8.37
N SER A 557 22.21 2.44 7.72
CA SER A 557 22.73 3.66 8.35
C SER A 557 21.97 4.03 9.64
N VAL A 558 20.63 4.03 9.62
CA VAL A 558 19.83 4.42 10.80
C VAL A 558 19.75 3.34 11.87
N ILE A 559 20.06 2.08 11.57
CA ILE A 559 20.18 1.04 12.60
C ILE A 559 21.47 1.25 13.42
N SER A 560 22.56 1.66 12.76
CA SER A 560 23.83 1.98 13.43
C SER A 560 23.80 3.32 14.17
N ASP A 561 23.05 4.30 13.66
CA ASP A 561 22.87 5.62 14.31
C ASP A 561 21.38 6.00 14.45
N PRO A 562 20.61 5.36 15.35
CA PRO A 562 19.16 5.54 15.46
C PRO A 562 18.73 6.94 15.91
N LEU A 563 19.59 7.65 16.63
CA LEU A 563 19.32 9.00 17.11
C LEU A 563 20.01 10.07 16.24
N GLY A 564 20.90 9.69 15.33
CA GLY A 564 21.67 10.67 14.54
C GLY A 564 22.73 11.39 15.38
N LEU A 565 23.25 10.74 16.43
CA LEU A 565 24.21 11.31 17.38
C LEU A 565 25.67 10.98 17.00
N GLY A 566 25.90 10.41 15.81
CA GLY A 566 27.21 9.98 15.35
C GLY A 566 27.61 8.61 15.90
N TRP A 567 26.64 7.78 16.29
CA TRP A 567 26.91 6.41 16.71
C TRP A 567 27.25 5.51 15.52
N ASP A 568 27.94 4.41 15.80
CA ASP A 568 28.13 3.35 14.82
C ASP A 568 28.01 1.97 15.47
N LEU A 569 26.81 1.66 15.97
CA LEU A 569 26.56 0.46 16.77
C LEU A 569 26.88 -0.86 16.05
N PHE A 570 26.93 -0.86 14.72
CA PHE A 570 27.10 -2.06 13.89
C PHE A 570 28.13 -1.91 12.76
N GLY A 571 28.90 -0.81 12.72
CA GLY A 571 29.85 -0.56 11.63
C GLY A 571 29.20 -0.14 10.29
N THR A 572 27.93 0.26 10.30
CA THR A 572 27.14 0.56 9.08
C THR A 572 26.60 1.99 9.02
N ALA A 573 27.00 2.88 9.93
CA ALA A 573 26.55 4.29 9.92
C ALA A 573 26.82 4.99 8.57
N ASN A 574 27.95 4.66 7.93
CA ASN A 574 28.36 5.22 6.63
C ASN A 574 28.13 4.26 5.44
N TYR A 575 27.12 3.38 5.54
CA TYR A 575 26.80 2.46 4.45
C TYR A 575 26.57 3.21 3.12
N PRO A 576 27.25 2.85 2.03
CA PRO A 576 27.20 3.61 0.79
C PRO A 576 25.80 3.59 0.16
N PHE A 577 25.39 4.72 -0.40
CA PHE A 577 24.16 4.79 -1.17
C PHE A 577 24.33 4.07 -2.51
N LYS A 578 23.78 2.85 -2.60
CA LYS A 578 23.79 2.03 -3.82
C LYS A 578 22.39 1.48 -4.08
N PRO A 579 21.62 2.05 -5.02
CA PRO A 579 20.31 1.50 -5.38
C PRO A 579 20.40 0.06 -5.91
N PHE A 580 19.39 -0.76 -5.62
CA PHE A 580 19.31 -2.15 -6.06
C PHE A 580 18.56 -2.26 -7.40
N TYR A 581 19.29 -2.41 -8.51
CA TYR A 581 18.76 -2.55 -9.90
C TYR A 581 17.59 -1.61 -10.23
N PRO A 582 17.78 -0.28 -10.07
CA PRO A 582 16.69 0.68 -10.16
C PRO A 582 16.00 0.73 -11.54
N GLU A 583 16.71 0.37 -12.61
CA GLU A 583 16.19 0.30 -13.98
C GLU A 583 15.10 -0.76 -14.18
N THR A 584 15.03 -1.77 -13.29
CA THR A 584 14.01 -2.83 -13.36
C THR A 584 12.68 -2.41 -12.73
N ILE A 585 12.68 -1.35 -11.92
CA ILE A 585 11.51 -0.90 -11.13
C ILE A 585 10.27 -0.70 -12.02
N PRO A 586 10.31 0.06 -13.14
CA PRO A 586 9.11 0.27 -13.96
C PRO A 586 8.52 -1.03 -14.51
N ALA A 587 9.36 -1.99 -14.89
CA ALA A 587 8.91 -3.28 -15.41
C ALA A 587 8.20 -4.11 -14.32
N ILE A 588 8.77 -4.18 -13.11
CA ILE A 588 8.16 -4.87 -11.97
C ILE A 588 6.84 -4.19 -11.59
N GLN A 589 6.80 -2.85 -11.55
CA GLN A 589 5.57 -2.10 -11.31
C GLN A 589 4.48 -2.43 -12.34
N GLY A 590 4.84 -2.52 -13.62
CA GLY A 590 3.93 -2.95 -14.70
C GLY A 590 3.34 -4.34 -14.47
N VAL A 591 4.19 -5.31 -14.15
CA VAL A 591 3.76 -6.70 -13.85
C VAL A 591 2.82 -6.73 -12.64
N LEU A 592 3.16 -6.03 -11.56
CA LEU A 592 2.34 -5.99 -10.35
C LEU A 592 0.93 -5.44 -10.65
N VAL A 593 0.84 -4.33 -11.38
CA VAL A 593 -0.46 -3.73 -11.74
C VAL A 593 -1.29 -4.68 -12.62
N LEU A 594 -0.66 -5.40 -13.56
CA LEU A 594 -1.35 -6.42 -14.37
C LEU A 594 -1.84 -7.61 -13.55
N VAL A 595 -1.05 -8.08 -12.57
CA VAL A 595 -1.46 -9.13 -11.63
C VAL A 595 -2.64 -8.64 -10.77
N GLY A 596 -2.60 -7.38 -10.33
CA GLY A 596 -3.72 -6.72 -9.66
C GLY A 596 -5.00 -6.70 -10.50
N LEU A 597 -4.89 -6.38 -11.79
CA LEU A 597 -6.01 -6.43 -12.73
C LEU A 597 -6.57 -7.85 -12.87
N PHE A 598 -5.70 -8.85 -13.04
CA PHE A 598 -6.10 -10.26 -13.13
C PHE A 598 -6.90 -10.71 -11.90
N PHE A 599 -6.36 -10.50 -10.70
CA PHE A 599 -7.06 -10.87 -9.46
C PHE A 599 -8.32 -10.03 -9.23
N GLY A 600 -8.28 -8.74 -9.57
CA GLY A 600 -9.43 -7.84 -9.46
C GLY A 600 -10.61 -8.31 -10.31
N LEU A 601 -10.38 -8.63 -11.58
CA LEU A 601 -11.42 -9.07 -12.51
C LEU A 601 -11.93 -10.48 -12.18
N THR A 602 -11.03 -11.42 -11.87
CA THR A 602 -11.42 -12.81 -11.56
C THR A 602 -12.22 -12.91 -10.26
N ARG A 603 -11.77 -12.23 -9.20
CA ARG A 603 -12.48 -12.22 -7.92
C ARG A 603 -13.71 -11.31 -7.95
N GLY A 604 -13.66 -10.22 -8.69
CA GLY A 604 -14.82 -9.38 -8.99
C GLY A 604 -15.94 -10.18 -9.67
N PHE A 605 -15.63 -10.94 -10.73
CA PHE A 605 -16.63 -11.80 -11.39
C PHE A 605 -17.21 -12.85 -10.44
N SER A 606 -16.38 -13.48 -9.61
CA SER A 606 -16.81 -14.43 -8.58
C SER A 606 -17.78 -13.78 -7.58
N SER A 607 -17.58 -12.50 -7.21
CA SER A 607 -18.45 -11.81 -6.26
C SER A 607 -19.91 -11.67 -6.72
N PHE A 608 -20.17 -11.74 -8.03
CA PHE A 608 -21.50 -11.67 -8.62
C PHE A 608 -22.24 -13.02 -8.66
N SER A 609 -21.59 -14.15 -8.30
CA SER A 609 -22.18 -15.50 -8.40
C SER A 609 -23.49 -15.63 -7.64
N ASP A 610 -23.56 -15.03 -6.45
CA ASP A 610 -24.70 -15.17 -5.54
C ASP A 610 -25.82 -14.19 -5.88
N LEU A 611 -25.51 -13.15 -6.66
CA LEU A 611 -26.43 -12.07 -6.98
C LEU A 611 -27.16 -12.30 -8.31
N LEU A 612 -26.46 -12.87 -9.29
CA LEU A 612 -26.94 -13.10 -10.64
C LEU A 612 -26.71 -14.56 -11.02
N SER A 613 -27.77 -15.37 -10.98
CA SER A 613 -27.71 -16.77 -11.40
C SER A 613 -27.39 -16.88 -12.90
N GLY A 614 -28.02 -15.99 -13.69
CA GLY A 614 -27.84 -15.84 -15.13
C GLY A 614 -26.40 -15.52 -15.49
N ARG A 615 -25.75 -16.43 -16.21
CA ARG A 615 -24.36 -16.25 -16.59
C ARG A 615 -24.13 -15.09 -17.56
N SER A 616 -24.99 -14.96 -18.57
CA SER A 616 -24.92 -13.85 -19.52
C SER A 616 -25.09 -12.51 -18.79
N GLU A 617 -26.00 -12.48 -17.81
CA GLU A 617 -26.24 -11.30 -16.97
C GLU A 617 -24.99 -10.94 -16.14
N ARG A 618 -24.31 -11.94 -15.54
CA ARG A 618 -23.03 -11.73 -14.83
C ARG A 618 -21.95 -11.14 -15.72
N VAL A 619 -21.76 -11.69 -16.92
CA VAL A 619 -20.77 -11.17 -17.87
C VAL A 619 -21.10 -9.73 -18.24
N ARG A 620 -22.37 -9.44 -18.56
CA ARG A 620 -22.83 -8.08 -18.88
C ARG A 620 -22.63 -7.10 -17.73
N ALA A 621 -22.90 -7.52 -16.49
CA ALA A 621 -22.66 -6.74 -15.28
C ALA A 621 -21.17 -6.43 -15.08
N MET A 622 -20.27 -7.29 -15.54
CA MET A 622 -18.82 -7.10 -15.40
C MET A 622 -18.20 -6.22 -16.49
N ILE A 623 -18.85 -5.98 -17.63
CA ILE A 623 -18.25 -5.21 -18.74
C ILE A 623 -17.81 -3.82 -18.29
N VAL A 624 -18.73 -3.01 -17.77
CA VAL A 624 -18.44 -1.61 -17.42
C VAL A 624 -17.45 -1.49 -16.26
N PRO A 625 -17.58 -2.25 -15.14
CA PRO A 625 -16.57 -2.23 -14.09
C PRO A 625 -15.19 -2.70 -14.55
N SER A 626 -15.12 -3.68 -15.46
CA SER A 626 -13.85 -4.14 -16.02
C SER A 626 -13.18 -3.07 -16.88
N LEU A 627 -13.96 -2.34 -17.69
CA LEU A 627 -13.44 -1.21 -18.48
C LEU A 627 -12.95 -0.08 -17.57
N LEU A 628 -13.67 0.22 -16.50
CA LEU A 628 -13.22 1.22 -15.52
C LEU A 628 -11.90 0.79 -14.84
N ALA A 629 -11.80 -0.48 -14.44
CA ALA A 629 -10.56 -1.03 -13.87
C ALA A 629 -9.40 -0.99 -14.87
N LEU A 630 -9.66 -1.31 -16.14
CA LEU A 630 -8.69 -1.20 -17.23
C LEU A 630 -8.19 0.24 -17.39
N VAL A 631 -9.07 1.24 -17.40
CA VAL A 631 -8.69 2.66 -17.49
C VAL A 631 -7.80 3.04 -16.31
N VAL A 632 -8.21 2.71 -15.08
CA VAL A 632 -7.42 3.00 -13.88
C VAL A 632 -6.03 2.35 -13.94
N VAL A 633 -5.95 1.09 -14.33
CA VAL A 633 -4.69 0.37 -14.51
C VAL A 633 -3.80 1.06 -15.54
N ASN A 634 -4.35 1.50 -16.68
CA ASN A 634 -3.59 2.19 -17.71
C ASN A 634 -3.07 3.57 -17.25
N VAL A 635 -3.80 4.26 -16.38
CA VAL A 635 -3.30 5.49 -15.73
C VAL A 635 -2.07 5.16 -14.87
N PHE A 636 -2.10 4.10 -14.06
CA PHE A 636 -0.93 3.68 -13.29
C PHE A 636 0.22 3.21 -14.18
N LEU A 637 -0.04 2.46 -15.25
CA LEU A 637 0.99 2.05 -16.21
C LEU A 637 1.65 3.27 -16.86
N ARG A 638 0.89 4.31 -17.21
CA ARG A 638 1.43 5.57 -17.73
C ARG A 638 2.35 6.25 -16.71
N LEU A 639 1.93 6.32 -15.45
CA LEU A 639 2.72 6.93 -14.38
C LEU A 639 4.00 6.14 -14.06
N TYR A 640 3.94 4.81 -14.04
CA TYR A 640 5.08 3.97 -13.67
C TYR A 640 6.04 3.74 -14.83
N MET A 641 5.54 3.53 -16.04
CA MET A 641 6.34 3.05 -17.17
C MET A 641 6.58 4.08 -18.27
N GLY A 642 5.93 5.25 -18.25
CA GLY A 642 6.27 6.38 -19.15
C GLY A 642 5.16 6.83 -20.08
#